data_AF-A0A5C8LA83-F1
#
_entry.id   AF-A0A5C8LA83-F1
#
_cell.length_a   1.000
_cell.length_b   1.000
_cell.length_c   1.000
_cell.angle_alpha   90.00
_cell.angle_beta   90.00
_cell.angle_gamma   90.00
#
_symmetry.space_group_name_H-M   'P 1'
#
loop_
_entity.id
_entity.type
_entity.pdbx_description
1 polymer ?
#
loop_
_entity_poly.entity_id
_entity_poly.type
_entity_poly.pdbx_seq_one_letter_code
_entity_poly.pdbx_strand_id
1 'polypeptide(L)'
;MKKLGYLLLLCVCALSITIFSDKANAAEKTVYFSDTHEVLHGNPYTGTAFDINSPKPAGSPGYTFSNDPAITDYINGVQQIPADADIVRLQIAWADFEPTDNGFSWDRLDAFMNRINAEGKTVEFQLLMSESPDVANDPNVFPYIYPPAWLFDVKGASFRMAPYNGIYSAKQPIYYDPIFLTELKKAIDAFAARYDTNPGMAWVDLRAFSLFGEWSGWNDSSNFPWPDSATRKRTLESMIDIYKNAFTNTMVMMPNPGAAVVPSDSDANTQAKRYTAFGFEHAAANENWGFRSDTVNSAFPWMDYGTVSENVWINRLLRRDHIQVSEGGGWDSGIMLNNPRMVVKNAIEAYHSNLQGINNTSFADWNNMKAAYGEWFTTLARYSGYRFVMPKATYNDKVKPGGNFTLSQTWINNGAGFSPKSYALKIDFTDPSTGGVVWSGTDVTLDQTRWFKGDFHDVNSSFTLPEGLALGTYDVKLAMVDPAGNPKISLAMPNGNGNLYKIGTVNIASSSDSYTDPAPRAQFRVENEDYTGASGAYGVSPPPEGEFGALYMEHAGDWAEYSNVDVPISGTYTAEFRFSTEEGNKFHVEVDGTDVTGSIITPDSGGYNKYRTLERQITLTSGRHTMKVVREDGRWFFMNWMRFTLANPDEIKIQAELPSLQDGTWLFANDAINDDGTVGVSVIDMGDWLQYDQVQVPQTGNYLFQMRYSTVNSDALKFKLLVDGVDATGELSLEDTGGVKKMKTSDFNVSLEAGSHSFKIVWTEAHANIVWNWMKFNLQGSFSKTIEAENYNMQWNLNKEYEWAGKDTGIVVGTYMDGEQSVTAVGKFNQEDYIRYENVYVPYTGLYLFDFRVASDAVQMFRFEVDGEPNSVTVPDTGGDGNFVNSSKWIKLTAGIHNFRIVYESQPTGKGMLLDKFTLTAGTTGLKAIELQGASELKVGETMQLNAEAVYMNGSRNPVTTGAVYSSSDPTVASIDANGRVMALKWGMTVLTVSLEGQSGSFTLDVTDPSVELMTINDTDSDIIYVGDYGTDSRRGLGDYGDDIHYFVAQGDYFEYTFEGTGIAVVTEKFTDMGIIDVYIDGMLQSQSTAIHRSD
;
A
#
# COMPACT_ATOMS: atom_id res chain seq x y z
N MET A 1 -28.55 67.27 24.36
CA MET A 1 -28.03 67.22 22.98
C MET A 1 -26.80 66.32 22.95
N LYS A 2 -26.89 65.24 22.15
CA LYS A 2 -25.88 64.49 21.37
C LYS A 2 -24.35 64.55 21.66
N LYS A 3 -23.77 63.32 21.65
CA LYS A 3 -22.60 62.78 20.90
C LYS A 3 -21.14 62.90 21.40
N LEU A 4 -20.51 61.71 21.50
CA LEU A 4 -19.16 61.22 21.07
C LEU A 4 -17.89 62.01 21.49
N GLY A 5 -16.71 61.40 21.70
CA GLY A 5 -16.20 60.06 21.38
C GLY A 5 -14.71 59.93 21.76
N TYR A 6 -14.23 58.69 21.78
CA TYR A 6 -12.97 58.17 22.33
C TYR A 6 -11.69 58.48 21.53
N LEU A 7 -10.58 58.70 22.25
CA LEU A 7 -9.23 58.18 21.96
C LEU A 7 -8.33 58.44 23.20
N LEU A 8 -7.69 57.42 23.80
CA LEU A 8 -6.44 57.66 24.52
C LEU A 8 -5.59 56.39 24.70
N LEU A 9 -4.28 56.62 24.60
CA LEU A 9 -3.15 55.71 24.55
C LEU A 9 -2.34 55.86 25.88
N LEU A 10 -1.61 54.80 26.24
CA LEU A 10 -0.32 54.76 26.99
C LEU A 10 -0.24 54.88 28.53
N CYS A 11 0.35 53.80 29.09
CA CYS A 11 1.36 53.67 30.18
C CYS A 11 0.96 54.03 31.63
N VAL A 12 1.39 53.36 32.72
CA VAL A 12 2.27 52.20 33.01
C VAL A 12 2.05 51.83 34.51
N CYS A 13 2.27 50.56 34.87
CA CYS A 13 2.56 49.97 36.21
C CYS A 13 1.46 49.60 37.22
N ALA A 14 1.29 48.27 37.39
CA ALA A 14 1.60 47.47 38.60
C ALA A 14 0.46 46.73 39.35
N LEU A 15 0.68 45.40 39.48
CA LEU A 15 0.20 44.42 40.48
C LEU A 15 -1.31 44.09 40.50
N SER A 16 -1.80 42.85 40.45
CA SER A 16 -1.21 41.54 40.80
C SER A 16 -2.01 40.44 40.08
N ILE A 17 -1.36 39.51 39.37
CA ILE A 17 -1.93 38.18 39.11
C ILE A 17 -0.82 37.15 39.29
N THR A 18 -1.17 36.17 40.10
CA THR A 18 -0.47 34.97 40.55
C THR A 18 0.54 34.40 39.56
N ILE A 19 1.76 34.19 40.04
CA ILE A 19 2.79 33.41 39.36
C ILE A 19 2.35 31.94 39.37
N PHE A 20 1.85 31.44 38.25
CA PHE A 20 2.14 30.07 37.85
C PHE A 20 3.43 30.14 37.03
N SER A 21 4.49 29.52 37.53
CA SER A 21 5.68 29.28 36.74
C SER A 21 5.34 28.22 35.71
N ASP A 22 5.03 28.62 34.48
CA ASP A 22 5.03 27.69 33.35
C ASP A 22 6.46 27.21 33.13
N LYS A 23 6.75 26.02 33.65
CA LYS A 23 7.87 25.21 33.20
C LYS A 23 7.53 24.77 31.78
N ALA A 24 7.90 25.58 30.79
CA ALA A 24 7.73 25.23 29.38
C ALA A 24 8.76 24.15 29.00
N ASN A 25 8.29 22.90 28.95
CA ASN A 25 9.04 21.74 28.48
C ASN A 25 9.47 21.91 27.00
N ALA A 26 10.57 21.28 26.60
CA ALA A 26 10.92 21.14 25.19
C ALA A 26 9.80 20.35 24.49
N ALA A 27 9.33 20.83 23.33
CA ALA A 27 8.32 20.13 22.54
C ALA A 27 9.07 19.35 21.45
N GLU A 28 9.01 18.05 21.51
CA GLU A 28 9.47 17.22 20.40
C GLU A 28 8.56 17.48 19.20
N LYS A 29 9.17 17.70 18.03
CA LYS A 29 8.45 17.97 16.80
C LYS A 29 8.60 16.78 15.86
N THR A 30 7.52 16.04 15.70
CA THR A 30 7.38 15.04 14.64
C THR A 30 6.70 15.66 13.42
N VAL A 31 7.31 15.44 12.26
CA VAL A 31 6.79 15.82 10.95
C VAL A 31 6.71 14.58 10.07
N TYR A 32 5.68 14.53 9.23
CA TYR A 32 5.44 13.44 8.31
C TYR A 32 5.51 13.95 6.87
N PHE A 33 6.03 13.11 5.98
CA PHE A 33 6.12 13.39 4.55
C PHE A 33 5.54 12.21 3.78
N SER A 34 4.95 12.49 2.62
CA SER A 34 4.52 11.50 1.66
C SER A 34 5.45 11.50 0.45
N ASP A 35 5.49 10.38 -0.27
CA ASP A 35 6.05 10.36 -1.63
C ASP A 35 5.28 11.39 -2.48
N THR A 36 5.99 12.13 -3.32
CA THR A 36 5.37 13.11 -4.24
C THR A 36 4.87 12.45 -5.53
N HIS A 37 5.25 11.20 -5.77
CA HIS A 37 4.99 10.42 -6.98
C HIS A 37 5.48 11.09 -8.28
N GLU A 38 6.29 12.16 -8.19
CA GLU A 38 6.91 12.81 -9.35
C GLU A 38 8.03 11.95 -9.94
N VAL A 39 8.21 11.92 -11.27
CA VAL A 39 9.37 11.23 -11.85
C VAL A 39 10.65 11.95 -11.39
N LEU A 40 11.54 11.22 -10.71
CA LEU A 40 12.79 11.78 -10.21
C LEU A 40 13.85 11.72 -11.30
N HIS A 41 14.19 12.87 -11.86
CA HIS A 41 15.22 12.99 -12.89
C HIS A 41 16.60 13.36 -12.29
N GLY A 42 17.65 12.94 -12.99
CA GLY A 42 19.05 13.30 -12.67
C GLY A 42 19.69 12.57 -11.48
N ASN A 43 19.00 11.59 -10.89
CA ASN A 43 19.59 10.72 -9.88
C ASN A 43 20.65 9.79 -10.51
N PRO A 44 21.84 9.64 -9.90
CA PRO A 44 22.90 8.76 -10.42
C PRO A 44 22.47 7.30 -10.55
N TYR A 45 22.92 6.63 -11.62
CA TYR A 45 22.71 5.19 -11.82
C TYR A 45 21.25 4.75 -11.93
N THR A 46 20.32 5.67 -12.19
CA THR A 46 18.89 5.38 -12.25
C THR A 46 18.19 6.29 -13.25
N GLY A 47 17.05 5.83 -13.76
CA GLY A 47 16.16 6.65 -14.59
C GLY A 47 15.83 5.98 -15.92
N THR A 48 15.50 6.81 -16.90
CA THR A 48 15.03 6.32 -18.20
C THR A 48 16.13 6.37 -19.25
N ALA A 49 16.32 5.27 -19.97
CA ALA A 49 17.33 5.13 -21.01
C ALA A 49 16.79 5.49 -22.41
N PHE A 50 17.65 6.12 -23.21
CA PHE A 50 17.41 6.44 -24.60
C PHE A 50 18.57 5.97 -25.47
N ASP A 51 18.29 5.09 -26.44
CA ASP A 51 19.29 4.58 -27.38
C ASP A 51 19.52 5.56 -28.54
N ILE A 52 20.66 6.25 -28.57
CA ILE A 52 20.90 7.27 -29.60
C ILE A 52 21.24 6.66 -30.97
N ASN A 53 21.87 5.48 -30.99
CA ASN A 53 22.24 4.75 -32.19
C ASN A 53 21.62 3.35 -32.19
N SER A 54 20.36 3.28 -32.61
CA SER A 54 19.59 2.06 -32.79
C SER A 54 19.90 1.37 -34.12
N PRO A 55 19.93 0.01 -34.20
CA PRO A 55 20.05 -0.74 -35.45
C PRO A 55 18.88 -0.37 -36.38
N LYS A 56 19.25 -0.07 -37.63
CA LYS A 56 18.32 0.50 -38.60
C LYS A 56 17.39 -0.57 -39.18
N PRO A 57 16.34 -0.15 -39.90
CA PRO A 57 15.60 -1.05 -40.77
C PRO A 57 16.54 -1.62 -41.84
N ALA A 58 16.37 -2.91 -42.13
CA ALA A 58 17.13 -3.63 -43.15
C ALA A 58 17.27 -2.81 -44.45
N GLY A 59 18.52 -2.52 -44.85
CA GLY A 59 18.84 -1.80 -46.09
C GLY A 59 19.38 -0.36 -45.95
N SER A 60 19.65 0.11 -44.74
CA SER A 60 20.34 1.40 -44.54
C SER A 60 21.87 1.26 -44.71
N PRO A 61 22.59 2.26 -45.27
CA PRO A 61 24.05 2.25 -45.25
C PRO A 61 24.52 2.30 -43.79
N GLY A 62 25.34 1.34 -43.36
CA GLY A 62 25.75 1.20 -41.95
C GLY A 62 26.39 2.49 -41.40
N TYR A 63 25.84 2.99 -40.31
CA TYR A 63 26.35 4.16 -39.59
C TYR A 63 26.90 3.74 -38.23
N THR A 64 28.18 4.03 -37.99
CA THR A 64 28.88 3.99 -36.70
C THR A 64 28.77 5.31 -35.97
N PHE A 65 29.23 5.34 -34.72
CA PHE A 65 29.45 6.59 -33.99
C PHE A 65 30.15 7.65 -34.85
N SER A 66 31.17 7.25 -35.62
CA SER A 66 31.98 8.13 -36.46
C SER A 66 31.24 8.80 -37.62
N ASN A 67 30.17 8.20 -38.17
CA ASN A 67 29.47 8.72 -39.35
C ASN A 67 27.94 8.82 -39.21
N ASP A 68 27.36 8.52 -38.05
CA ASP A 68 25.92 8.63 -37.84
C ASP A 68 25.45 10.11 -37.94
N PRO A 69 24.51 10.43 -38.85
CA PRO A 69 23.95 11.77 -38.97
C PRO A 69 23.16 12.20 -37.73
N ALA A 70 22.47 11.30 -37.02
CA ALA A 70 21.73 11.65 -35.80
C ALA A 70 22.68 12.09 -34.67
N ILE A 71 23.81 11.40 -34.53
CA ILE A 71 24.87 11.80 -33.59
C ILE A 71 25.51 13.13 -34.03
N THR A 72 25.67 13.35 -35.33
CA THR A 72 26.21 14.62 -35.86
C THR A 72 25.26 15.78 -35.57
N ASP A 73 23.97 15.60 -35.80
CA ASP A 73 22.91 16.56 -35.50
C ASP A 73 22.82 16.84 -34.00
N TYR A 74 22.98 15.80 -33.18
CA TYR A 74 23.12 15.95 -31.74
C TYR A 74 24.44 16.62 -31.33
N ILE A 75 25.57 16.48 -32.02
CA ILE A 75 26.78 17.25 -31.64
C ILE A 75 26.60 18.73 -32.01
N ASN A 76 25.91 19.01 -33.13
CA ASN A 76 25.82 20.35 -33.73
C ASN A 76 24.69 21.25 -33.20
N GLY A 77 23.89 20.82 -32.23
CA GLY A 77 22.78 21.64 -31.72
C GLY A 77 21.42 21.39 -32.37
N VAL A 78 21.34 20.52 -33.38
CA VAL A 78 20.13 20.34 -34.20
C VAL A 78 19.08 19.50 -33.49
N GLN A 79 19.49 18.44 -32.80
CA GLN A 79 18.63 17.59 -31.97
C GLN A 79 19.01 17.70 -30.50
N GLN A 80 18.08 17.40 -29.59
CA GLN A 80 18.28 17.36 -28.13
C GLN A 80 17.84 16.00 -27.60
N ILE A 81 18.53 15.47 -26.58
CA ILE A 81 18.08 14.27 -25.88
C ILE A 81 16.69 14.57 -25.28
N PRO A 82 15.73 13.63 -25.37
CA PRO A 82 14.42 13.83 -24.76
C PRO A 82 14.52 14.20 -23.27
N ALA A 83 13.67 15.14 -22.83
CA ALA A 83 13.70 15.65 -21.46
C ALA A 83 13.57 14.53 -20.41
N ASP A 84 12.68 13.57 -20.65
CA ASP A 84 12.37 12.45 -19.76
C ASP A 84 13.43 11.33 -19.77
N ALA A 85 14.43 11.39 -20.66
CA ALA A 85 15.53 10.44 -20.66
C ALA A 85 16.65 10.96 -19.75
N ASP A 86 17.15 10.14 -18.82
CA ASP A 86 18.22 10.49 -17.89
C ASP A 86 19.57 9.92 -18.37
N ILE A 87 19.52 8.75 -19.02
CA ILE A 87 20.69 7.98 -19.47
C ILE A 87 20.60 7.79 -20.98
N VAL A 88 21.68 8.07 -21.69
CA VAL A 88 21.80 7.86 -23.13
C VAL A 88 22.65 6.62 -23.35
N ARG A 89 22.10 5.59 -24.01
CA ARG A 89 22.89 4.44 -24.41
C ARG A 89 23.56 4.74 -25.72
N LEU A 90 24.87 4.52 -25.77
CA LEU A 90 25.68 4.72 -26.95
C LEU A 90 26.53 3.49 -27.23
N GLN A 91 26.27 2.87 -28.37
CA GLN A 91 27.13 1.84 -28.94
C GLN A 91 28.34 2.48 -29.61
N ILE A 92 29.54 2.01 -29.29
CA ILE A 92 30.77 2.47 -29.95
C ILE A 92 31.72 1.31 -30.22
N ALA A 93 32.21 1.21 -31.44
CA ALA A 93 33.19 0.19 -31.80
C ALA A 93 34.60 0.62 -31.40
N TRP A 94 35.49 -0.34 -31.11
CA TRP A 94 36.91 -0.05 -30.86
C TRP A 94 37.55 0.79 -31.98
N ALA A 95 37.22 0.51 -33.24
CA ALA A 95 37.73 1.27 -34.38
C ALA A 95 37.29 2.75 -34.42
N ASP A 96 36.19 3.13 -33.76
CA ASP A 96 35.71 4.52 -33.73
C ASP A 96 36.64 5.42 -32.92
N PHE A 97 37.21 4.91 -31.82
CA PHE A 97 38.09 5.69 -30.95
C PHE A 97 39.57 5.33 -31.10
N GLU A 98 39.91 4.20 -31.74
CA GLU A 98 41.29 3.83 -32.10
C GLU A 98 41.39 3.34 -33.57
N PRO A 99 41.20 4.23 -34.56
CA PRO A 99 41.18 3.86 -35.97
C PRO A 99 42.52 3.35 -36.53
N THR A 100 43.65 3.64 -35.85
CA THR A 100 45.01 3.20 -36.25
C THR A 100 45.79 2.76 -35.01
N ASP A 101 46.85 1.95 -35.18
CA ASP A 101 47.67 1.42 -34.08
C ASP A 101 48.22 2.52 -33.15
N ASN A 102 47.70 2.62 -31.92
CA ASN A 102 47.92 3.70 -30.94
C ASN A 102 47.54 5.12 -31.42
N GLY A 103 46.74 5.25 -32.49
CA GLY A 103 46.23 6.52 -32.98
C GLY A 103 44.78 6.71 -32.57
N PHE A 104 44.59 7.28 -31.38
CA PHE A 104 43.27 7.53 -30.79
C PHE A 104 42.59 8.78 -31.35
N SER A 105 41.27 8.72 -31.53
CA SER A 105 40.43 9.80 -32.07
C SER A 105 39.35 10.21 -31.05
N TRP A 106 39.56 11.34 -30.36
CA TRP A 106 38.70 11.78 -29.26
C TRP A 106 37.77 12.95 -29.60
N ASP A 107 38.08 13.77 -30.60
CA ASP A 107 37.39 15.06 -30.82
C ASP A 107 35.86 14.94 -30.91
N ARG A 108 35.36 13.92 -31.63
CA ARG A 108 33.92 13.68 -31.79
C ARG A 108 33.27 13.15 -30.50
N LEU A 109 33.96 12.27 -29.77
CA LEU A 109 33.51 11.76 -28.47
C LEU A 109 33.50 12.86 -27.41
N ASP A 110 34.52 13.71 -27.38
CA ASP A 110 34.59 14.85 -26.47
C ASP A 110 33.47 15.85 -26.76
N ALA A 111 33.20 16.14 -28.04
CA ALA A 111 32.09 17.00 -28.42
C ALA A 111 30.73 16.43 -27.98
N PHE A 112 30.53 15.12 -28.14
CA PHE A 112 29.36 14.41 -27.65
C PHE A 112 29.24 14.49 -26.12
N MET A 113 30.29 14.13 -25.38
CA MET A 113 30.29 14.12 -23.91
C MET A 113 30.14 15.53 -23.31
N ASN A 114 30.74 16.55 -23.92
CA ASN A 114 30.55 17.93 -23.49
C ASN A 114 29.08 18.35 -23.56
N ARG A 115 28.35 17.87 -24.58
CA ARG A 115 26.92 18.17 -24.72
C ARG A 115 26.06 17.39 -23.73
N ILE A 116 26.35 16.11 -23.52
CA ILE A 116 25.69 15.30 -22.49
C ILE A 116 25.81 15.97 -21.11
N ASN A 117 27.04 16.39 -20.77
CA ASN A 117 27.30 17.10 -19.51
C ASN A 117 26.55 18.43 -19.42
N ALA A 118 26.47 19.20 -20.51
CA ALA A 118 25.74 20.46 -20.55
C ALA A 118 24.22 20.29 -20.40
N GLU A 119 23.67 19.16 -20.88
CA GLU A 119 22.25 18.81 -20.74
C GLU A 119 21.94 18.11 -19.40
N GLY A 120 22.95 17.88 -18.55
CA GLY A 120 22.79 17.22 -17.25
C GLY A 120 22.41 15.73 -17.36
N LYS A 121 22.69 15.09 -18.50
CA LYS A 121 22.41 13.68 -18.77
C LYS A 121 23.65 12.83 -18.48
N THR A 122 23.48 11.52 -18.50
CA THR A 122 24.59 10.56 -18.38
C THR A 122 24.59 9.56 -19.54
N VAL A 123 25.71 8.85 -19.75
CA VAL A 123 25.90 7.91 -20.86
C VAL A 123 26.23 6.52 -20.35
N GLU A 124 25.55 5.53 -20.92
CA GLU A 124 25.98 4.13 -20.96
C GLU A 124 26.83 3.92 -22.22
N PHE A 125 28.12 3.63 -22.05
CA PHE A 125 28.99 3.30 -23.16
C PHE A 125 29.03 1.80 -23.39
N GLN A 126 28.48 1.33 -24.51
CA GLN A 126 28.60 -0.05 -24.94
C GLN A 126 29.87 -0.17 -25.80
N LEU A 127 31.01 -0.55 -25.20
CA LEU A 127 32.30 -0.65 -25.90
C LEU A 127 32.39 -1.95 -26.71
N LEU A 128 31.86 -1.95 -27.93
CA LEU A 128 31.79 -3.13 -28.78
C LEU A 128 33.15 -3.47 -29.40
N MET A 129 33.43 -4.77 -29.44
CA MET A 129 34.53 -5.32 -30.22
C MET A 129 34.09 -5.82 -31.59
N SER A 130 32.78 -5.90 -31.85
CA SER A 130 32.18 -6.38 -33.11
C SER A 130 30.70 -5.98 -33.18
N GLU A 131 30.22 -5.58 -34.37
CA GLU A 131 28.82 -5.22 -34.64
C GLU A 131 28.25 -5.97 -35.88
N SER A 132 26.92 -6.07 -35.98
CA SER A 132 26.15 -6.72 -37.05
C SER A 132 26.35 -6.08 -38.44
N PRO A 133 26.24 -6.83 -39.55
CA PRO A 133 25.96 -6.22 -40.85
C PRO A 133 24.49 -5.84 -40.91
N ASP A 134 24.18 -4.72 -41.57
CA ASP A 134 22.79 -4.43 -41.94
C ASP A 134 22.59 -4.24 -43.45
N VAL A 135 23.60 -4.59 -44.26
CA VAL A 135 23.49 -4.54 -45.73
C VAL A 135 23.51 -5.92 -46.36
N ALA A 136 22.32 -6.35 -46.80
CA ALA A 136 22.22 -7.23 -47.93
C ALA A 136 22.79 -6.51 -49.18
N ASN A 137 23.80 -7.10 -49.83
CA ASN A 137 24.24 -6.82 -51.21
C ASN A 137 25.26 -5.69 -51.48
N ASP A 138 26.47 -5.73 -50.89
CA ASP A 138 27.65 -5.23 -51.63
C ASP A 138 28.92 -6.08 -51.38
N PRO A 139 29.39 -6.87 -52.36
CA PRO A 139 30.64 -7.62 -52.26
C PRO A 139 31.92 -6.77 -52.40
N ASN A 140 31.81 -5.48 -52.77
CA ASN A 140 32.94 -4.55 -52.93
C ASN A 140 33.11 -3.59 -51.73
N VAL A 141 32.15 -3.58 -50.80
CA VAL A 141 32.29 -2.94 -49.49
C VAL A 141 32.54 -4.07 -48.51
N PHE A 142 33.75 -4.16 -47.96
CA PHE A 142 34.02 -5.06 -46.82
C PHE A 142 33.15 -4.60 -45.64
N PRO A 143 31.99 -5.20 -45.33
CA PRO A 143 30.93 -4.43 -44.69
C PRO A 143 30.80 -4.80 -43.22
N TYR A 144 31.85 -4.59 -42.41
CA TYR A 144 31.76 -4.80 -40.97
C TYR A 144 32.84 -4.07 -40.18
N ILE A 145 32.44 -3.44 -39.08
CA ILE A 145 33.35 -2.69 -38.20
C ILE A 145 33.64 -3.59 -36.99
N TYR A 146 34.57 -4.50 -37.25
CA TYR A 146 35.20 -5.43 -36.30
C TYR A 146 36.33 -4.74 -35.51
N PRO A 147 37.11 -5.41 -34.64
CA PRO A 147 38.27 -4.79 -34.00
C PRO A 147 39.12 -4.10 -35.07
N PRO A 148 39.80 -3.01 -34.73
CA PRO A 148 40.45 -2.16 -35.72
C PRO A 148 41.30 -2.98 -36.68
N ALA A 149 41.19 -2.76 -37.99
CA ALA A 149 41.84 -3.60 -39.00
C ALA A 149 43.35 -3.77 -38.75
N TRP A 150 44.00 -2.74 -38.20
CA TRP A 150 45.41 -2.75 -37.81
C TRP A 150 45.76 -3.83 -36.78
N LEU A 151 44.83 -4.27 -35.93
CA LEU A 151 45.04 -5.36 -34.98
C LEU A 151 45.42 -6.67 -35.70
N PHE A 152 44.79 -6.94 -36.84
CA PHE A 152 45.08 -8.13 -37.64
C PHE A 152 46.18 -7.85 -38.65
N ASP A 153 46.05 -6.76 -39.39
CA ASP A 153 46.86 -6.52 -40.59
C ASP A 153 48.24 -5.92 -40.23
N VAL A 154 48.36 -5.26 -39.08
CA VAL A 154 49.62 -4.65 -38.60
C VAL A 154 50.22 -5.43 -37.43
N LYS A 155 49.44 -5.75 -36.38
CA LYS A 155 49.97 -6.50 -35.22
C LYS A 155 50.02 -8.00 -35.44
N GLY A 156 49.27 -8.54 -36.40
CA GLY A 156 49.24 -9.97 -36.68
C GLY A 156 48.48 -10.80 -35.64
N ALA A 157 47.47 -10.22 -34.95
CA ALA A 157 46.63 -10.99 -34.04
C ALA A 157 45.93 -12.14 -34.78
N SER A 158 45.84 -13.29 -34.12
CA SER A 158 45.14 -14.46 -34.65
C SER A 158 43.63 -14.20 -34.67
N PHE A 159 42.98 -14.68 -35.73
CA PHE A 159 41.54 -14.58 -35.88
C PHE A 159 40.95 -15.86 -36.47
N ARG A 160 39.64 -16.04 -36.31
CA ARG A 160 38.84 -17.00 -37.06
C ARG A 160 37.78 -16.28 -37.88
N MET A 161 37.25 -16.97 -38.88
CA MET A 161 36.05 -16.51 -39.59
C MET A 161 34.82 -17.06 -38.88
N ALA A 162 34.11 -16.22 -38.12
CA ALA A 162 32.89 -16.62 -37.41
C ALA A 162 31.67 -16.48 -38.34
N PRO A 163 30.87 -17.55 -38.56
CA PRO A 163 29.71 -17.49 -39.43
C PRO A 163 28.53 -16.75 -38.76
N TYR A 164 27.73 -16.05 -39.57
CA TYR A 164 26.48 -15.39 -39.15
C TYR A 164 25.33 -15.76 -40.10
N ASN A 165 24.22 -16.27 -39.54
CA ASN A 165 23.02 -16.76 -40.23
C ASN A 165 23.30 -17.68 -41.45
N GLY A 166 24.43 -18.41 -41.43
CA GLY A 166 24.84 -19.33 -42.50
C GLY A 166 25.25 -18.69 -43.83
N ILE A 167 25.23 -17.36 -43.94
CA ILE A 167 25.42 -16.63 -45.20
C ILE A 167 26.62 -15.68 -45.13
N TYR A 168 26.99 -15.21 -43.93
CA TYR A 168 28.01 -14.19 -43.73
C TYR A 168 29.14 -14.66 -42.81
N SER A 169 30.31 -14.01 -42.85
CA SER A 169 31.40 -14.32 -41.92
C SER A 169 32.23 -13.11 -41.51
N ALA A 170 32.70 -13.15 -40.26
CA ALA A 170 33.36 -12.06 -39.53
C ALA A 170 34.80 -12.42 -39.14
N LYS A 171 35.77 -11.48 -39.20
CA LYS A 171 37.06 -11.68 -38.50
C LYS A 171 36.82 -11.54 -37.00
N GLN A 172 36.71 -12.66 -36.29
CA GLN A 172 36.62 -12.69 -34.84
C GLN A 172 38.01 -12.97 -34.25
N PRO A 173 38.53 -12.17 -33.31
CA PRO A 173 39.82 -12.42 -32.69
C PRO A 173 39.82 -13.76 -31.94
N ILE A 174 40.95 -14.43 -31.95
CA ILE A 174 41.17 -15.53 -31.02
C ILE A 174 41.36 -14.90 -29.63
N TYR A 175 40.34 -14.99 -28.78
CA TYR A 175 40.31 -14.28 -27.49
C TYR A 175 41.47 -14.62 -26.54
N TYR A 176 42.06 -15.82 -26.65
CA TYR A 176 43.23 -16.24 -25.88
C TYR A 176 44.57 -15.87 -26.53
N ASP A 177 44.56 -15.13 -27.65
CA ASP A 177 45.78 -14.58 -28.26
C ASP A 177 46.35 -13.46 -27.35
N PRO A 178 47.62 -13.55 -26.91
CA PRO A 178 48.25 -12.51 -26.11
C PRO A 178 48.28 -11.14 -26.79
N ILE A 179 48.34 -11.07 -28.12
CA ILE A 179 48.31 -9.80 -28.87
C ILE A 179 46.94 -9.13 -28.67
N PHE A 180 45.85 -9.89 -28.84
CA PHE A 180 44.50 -9.37 -28.63
C PHE A 180 44.33 -8.82 -27.20
N LEU A 181 44.66 -9.60 -26.17
CA LEU A 181 44.50 -9.18 -24.77
C LEU A 181 45.36 -7.95 -24.43
N THR A 182 46.58 -7.87 -24.98
CA THR A 182 47.48 -6.73 -24.76
C THR A 182 46.96 -5.45 -25.39
N GLU A 183 46.52 -5.52 -26.64
CA GLU A 183 46.01 -4.33 -27.34
C GLU A 183 44.62 -3.93 -26.82
N LEU A 184 43.76 -4.89 -26.47
CA LEU A 184 42.49 -4.61 -25.77
C LEU A 184 42.74 -3.83 -24.48
N LYS A 185 43.72 -4.26 -23.67
CA LYS A 185 44.07 -3.56 -22.45
C LYS A 185 44.45 -2.10 -22.72
N LYS A 186 45.30 -1.83 -23.71
CA LYS A 186 45.73 -0.46 -24.04
C LYS A 186 44.55 0.42 -24.45
N ALA A 187 43.66 -0.12 -25.28
CA ALA A 187 42.48 0.61 -25.75
C ALA A 187 41.56 0.99 -24.58
N ILE A 188 41.28 0.03 -23.69
CA ILE A 188 40.43 0.23 -22.52
C ILE A 188 41.10 1.16 -21.48
N ASP A 189 42.40 1.00 -21.22
CA ASP A 189 43.17 1.91 -20.36
C ASP A 189 43.11 3.35 -20.89
N ALA A 190 43.27 3.55 -22.21
CA ALA A 190 43.24 4.87 -22.83
C ALA A 190 41.85 5.52 -22.76
N PHE A 191 40.79 4.74 -22.97
CA PHE A 191 39.41 5.20 -22.83
C PHE A 191 39.11 5.59 -21.38
N ALA A 192 39.45 4.73 -20.42
CA ALA A 192 39.21 4.98 -18.99
C ALA A 192 40.03 6.17 -18.47
N ALA A 193 41.29 6.31 -18.89
CA ALA A 193 42.13 7.46 -18.53
C ALA A 193 41.51 8.80 -18.95
N ARG A 194 40.63 8.80 -19.96
CA ARG A 194 39.92 10.00 -20.43
C ARG A 194 38.57 10.20 -19.76
N TYR A 195 37.81 9.12 -19.51
CA TYR A 195 36.40 9.23 -19.14
C TYR A 195 36.01 8.65 -17.77
N ASP A 196 36.82 7.85 -17.08
CA ASP A 196 36.43 7.18 -15.82
C ASP A 196 35.96 8.16 -14.72
N THR A 197 36.50 9.38 -14.69
CA THR A 197 36.12 10.43 -13.73
C THR A 197 35.16 11.48 -14.32
N ASN A 198 34.66 11.28 -15.53
CA ASN A 198 33.76 12.23 -16.19
C ASN A 198 32.36 12.13 -15.55
N PRO A 199 31.76 13.25 -15.10
CA PRO A 199 30.46 13.23 -14.42
C PRO A 199 29.29 12.77 -15.30
N GLY A 200 29.47 12.79 -16.64
CA GLY A 200 28.50 12.30 -17.60
C GLY A 200 28.54 10.78 -17.80
N MET A 201 29.42 10.04 -17.13
CA MET A 201 29.41 8.58 -17.18
C MET A 201 28.35 8.00 -16.24
N ALA A 202 27.40 7.24 -16.78
CA ALA A 202 26.55 6.36 -15.95
C ALA A 202 27.32 5.06 -15.64
N TRP A 203 27.75 4.37 -16.69
CA TRP A 203 28.55 3.15 -16.63
C TRP A 203 29.15 2.80 -18.00
N VAL A 204 29.99 1.77 -18.00
CA VAL A 204 30.55 1.17 -19.22
C VAL A 204 30.17 -0.30 -19.29
N ASP A 205 29.72 -0.75 -20.45
CA ASP A 205 29.42 -2.16 -20.64
C ASP A 205 30.65 -2.95 -21.06
N LEU A 206 30.77 -4.13 -20.47
CA LEU A 206 31.67 -5.17 -20.87
C LEU A 206 31.15 -5.84 -22.15
N ARG A 207 31.42 -5.27 -23.32
CA ARG A 207 31.06 -5.84 -24.64
C ARG A 207 32.28 -6.45 -25.38
N ALA A 208 33.30 -6.87 -24.62
CA ALA A 208 34.58 -7.35 -25.16
C ALA A 208 34.58 -8.76 -25.77
N PHE A 209 33.58 -9.58 -25.42
CA PHE A 209 33.53 -11.01 -25.72
C PHE A 209 32.22 -11.37 -26.44
N SER A 210 32.27 -12.37 -27.32
CA SER A 210 31.23 -12.78 -28.29
C SER A 210 31.07 -11.84 -29.49
N LEU A 211 30.45 -12.34 -30.57
CA LEU A 211 30.23 -11.61 -31.82
C LEU A 211 29.43 -10.29 -31.65
N PHE A 212 28.50 -10.24 -30.69
CA PHE A 212 27.66 -9.06 -30.40
C PHE A 212 27.99 -8.41 -29.05
N GLY A 213 29.09 -8.82 -28.42
CA GLY A 213 29.42 -8.36 -27.07
C GLY A 213 28.44 -8.80 -25.99
N GLU A 214 27.47 -9.68 -26.27
CA GLU A 214 26.38 -10.09 -25.37
C GLU A 214 26.82 -11.03 -24.25
N TRP A 215 28.04 -11.57 -24.32
CA TRP A 215 28.51 -12.64 -23.43
C TRP A 215 27.61 -13.89 -23.41
N SER A 216 26.63 -13.95 -24.33
CA SER A 216 25.61 -14.97 -24.52
C SER A 216 25.93 -15.84 -25.73
N GLY A 217 25.36 -17.04 -25.76
CA GLY A 217 25.92 -18.17 -26.50
C GLY A 217 25.47 -18.38 -27.93
N TRP A 218 24.59 -17.56 -28.51
CA TRP A 218 23.80 -17.96 -29.68
C TRP A 218 24.64 -18.33 -30.93
N ASN A 219 25.77 -17.67 -31.18
CA ASN A 219 26.72 -18.04 -32.27
C ASN A 219 28.05 -18.63 -31.78
N ASP A 220 28.47 -18.34 -30.55
CA ASP A 220 29.80 -18.69 -30.05
C ASP A 220 29.82 -19.87 -29.06
N SER A 221 28.72 -20.11 -28.32
CA SER A 221 28.73 -21.13 -27.26
C SER A 221 28.73 -22.56 -27.76
N SER A 222 28.34 -22.79 -29.01
CA SER A 222 28.39 -24.11 -29.62
C SER A 222 29.69 -24.35 -30.40
N ASN A 223 30.43 -23.29 -30.77
CA ASN A 223 31.43 -23.38 -31.84
C ASN A 223 32.76 -22.60 -31.64
N PHE A 224 32.99 -21.83 -30.57
CA PHE A 224 34.31 -21.17 -30.37
C PHE A 224 35.41 -22.20 -29.99
N PRO A 225 36.54 -22.27 -30.72
CA PRO A 225 37.56 -23.30 -30.52
C PRO A 225 38.47 -22.96 -29.34
N TRP A 226 38.01 -23.24 -28.13
CA TRP A 226 38.85 -23.18 -26.93
C TRP A 226 39.82 -24.37 -26.88
N PRO A 227 41.12 -24.15 -26.59
CA PRO A 227 42.09 -25.23 -26.47
C PRO A 227 41.75 -26.18 -25.32
N ASP A 228 41.32 -25.62 -24.19
CA ASP A 228 40.93 -26.32 -22.98
C ASP A 228 40.10 -25.41 -22.05
N SER A 229 39.48 -25.98 -21.03
CA SER A 229 38.61 -25.23 -20.10
C SER A 229 39.37 -24.24 -19.19
N ALA A 230 40.64 -24.50 -18.87
CA ALA A 230 41.44 -23.63 -18.00
C ALA A 230 41.94 -22.39 -18.75
N THR A 231 42.32 -22.54 -20.02
CA THR A 231 42.64 -21.43 -20.92
C THR A 231 41.42 -20.53 -21.10
N ARG A 232 40.24 -21.12 -21.37
CA ARG A 232 38.99 -20.36 -21.42
C ARG A 232 38.74 -19.54 -20.15
N LYS A 233 38.78 -20.19 -18.98
CA LYS A 233 38.54 -19.52 -17.69
C LYS A 233 39.48 -18.32 -17.50
N ARG A 234 40.80 -18.54 -17.63
CA ARG A 234 41.80 -17.49 -17.46
C ARG A 234 41.63 -16.33 -18.45
N THR A 235 41.26 -16.61 -19.70
CA THR A 235 41.03 -15.57 -20.71
C THR A 235 39.83 -14.70 -20.35
N LEU A 236 38.70 -15.28 -19.94
CA LEU A 236 37.52 -14.53 -19.54
C LEU A 236 37.78 -13.69 -18.28
N GLU A 237 38.44 -14.27 -17.27
CA GLU A 237 38.89 -13.54 -16.07
C GLU A 237 39.82 -12.38 -16.45
N SER A 238 40.75 -12.59 -17.40
CA SER A 238 41.66 -11.52 -17.85
C SER A 238 40.92 -10.38 -18.54
N MET A 239 39.88 -10.67 -19.34
CA MET A 239 39.08 -9.63 -19.99
C MET A 239 38.27 -8.82 -18.96
N ILE A 240 37.72 -9.49 -17.93
CA ILE A 240 37.07 -8.83 -16.79
C ILE A 240 38.07 -7.95 -16.04
N ASP A 241 39.26 -8.47 -15.74
CA ASP A 241 40.30 -7.74 -15.01
C ASP A 241 40.80 -6.52 -15.78
N ILE A 242 40.82 -6.54 -17.13
CA ILE A 242 41.15 -5.36 -17.94
C ILE A 242 40.19 -4.21 -17.65
N TYR A 243 38.87 -4.46 -17.68
CA TYR A 243 37.86 -3.42 -17.41
C TYR A 243 37.88 -3.01 -15.94
N LYS A 244 37.92 -3.97 -15.02
CA LYS A 244 37.98 -3.74 -13.57
C LYS A 244 39.14 -2.82 -13.18
N ASN A 245 40.32 -3.05 -13.75
CA ASN A 245 41.52 -2.27 -13.41
C ASN A 245 41.54 -0.89 -14.07
N ALA A 246 40.85 -0.73 -15.20
CA ALA A 246 40.78 0.54 -15.92
C ALA A 246 39.72 1.48 -15.33
N PHE A 247 38.53 0.96 -14.99
CA PHE A 247 37.41 1.74 -14.47
C PHE A 247 37.28 1.56 -12.97
N THR A 248 37.74 2.56 -12.22
CA THR A 248 37.75 2.53 -10.74
C THR A 248 36.71 3.48 -10.13
N ASN A 249 36.20 4.44 -10.90
CA ASN A 249 35.21 5.42 -10.47
C ASN A 249 33.84 5.19 -11.14
N THR A 250 33.87 4.68 -12.38
CA THR A 250 32.71 4.31 -13.18
C THR A 250 32.38 2.83 -13.01
N MET A 251 31.10 2.51 -12.92
CA MET A 251 30.62 1.13 -12.80
C MET A 251 30.78 0.37 -14.13
N VAL A 252 31.14 -0.91 -14.06
CA VAL A 252 31.21 -1.81 -15.22
C VAL A 252 29.98 -2.72 -15.25
N MET A 253 29.29 -2.78 -16.38
CA MET A 253 28.08 -3.59 -16.59
C MET A 253 28.37 -4.85 -17.40
N MET A 254 28.04 -6.01 -16.85
CA MET A 254 28.12 -7.29 -17.56
C MET A 254 26.75 -7.70 -18.11
N PRO A 255 26.60 -7.93 -19.43
CA PRO A 255 25.35 -8.47 -19.99
C PRO A 255 25.01 -9.87 -19.43
N ASN A 256 23.75 -10.09 -19.08
CA ASN A 256 23.18 -11.37 -18.66
C ASN A 256 23.00 -12.24 -19.92
N PRO A 257 23.56 -13.46 -19.95
CA PRO A 257 23.58 -14.27 -21.16
C PRO A 257 22.30 -15.03 -21.52
N GLY A 258 21.15 -14.77 -20.88
CA GLY A 258 19.81 -15.14 -21.38
C GLY A 258 19.65 -16.58 -21.91
N ALA A 259 20.24 -17.58 -21.25
CA ALA A 259 20.27 -18.94 -21.78
C ALA A 259 19.29 -19.85 -21.03
N ALA A 260 18.13 -20.09 -21.66
CA ALA A 260 17.21 -21.17 -21.31
C ALA A 260 17.98 -22.48 -21.17
N VAL A 261 18.08 -22.97 -19.94
CA VAL A 261 18.48 -24.35 -19.67
C VAL A 261 17.29 -25.25 -20.03
N VAL A 262 17.47 -26.54 -20.31
CA VAL A 262 16.41 -27.54 -20.12
C VAL A 262 17.05 -28.66 -19.29
N PRO A 263 16.49 -29.14 -18.16
CA PRO A 263 17.15 -30.08 -17.26
C PRO A 263 17.08 -31.51 -17.79
N SER A 264 16.11 -31.80 -18.67
CA SER A 264 15.86 -33.12 -19.22
C SER A 264 16.71 -33.43 -20.46
N ASP A 265 17.43 -32.44 -21.00
CA ASP A 265 18.35 -32.66 -22.11
C ASP A 265 19.66 -33.24 -21.57
N SER A 266 19.86 -34.55 -21.77
CA SER A 266 21.08 -35.26 -21.40
C SER A 266 22.32 -34.81 -22.18
N ASP A 267 22.13 -34.09 -23.30
CA ASP A 267 23.19 -33.42 -24.06
C ASP A 267 23.39 -31.95 -23.62
N ALA A 268 22.54 -31.39 -22.72
CA ALA A 268 22.68 -30.05 -22.13
C ALA A 268 23.79 -29.94 -21.07
N ASN A 269 24.93 -30.55 -21.40
CA ASN A 269 26.28 -30.16 -21.03
C ASN A 269 26.80 -29.06 -21.99
N THR A 270 25.89 -28.24 -22.54
CA THR A 270 26.19 -27.20 -23.51
C THR A 270 27.05 -26.12 -22.86
N GLN A 271 28.11 -25.72 -23.55
CA GLN A 271 29.14 -24.84 -23.03
C GLN A 271 28.57 -23.49 -22.53
N ALA A 272 27.37 -23.06 -22.98
CA ALA A 272 26.57 -21.95 -22.47
C ALA A 272 26.45 -21.92 -20.93
N LYS A 273 26.14 -23.07 -20.28
CA LYS A 273 26.08 -23.18 -18.81
C LYS A 273 27.43 -22.92 -18.12
N ARG A 274 28.56 -23.10 -18.83
CA ARG A 274 29.91 -22.93 -18.30
C ARG A 274 30.47 -21.53 -18.58
N TYR A 275 29.99 -20.82 -19.61
CA TYR A 275 30.48 -19.49 -19.99
C TYR A 275 30.07 -18.40 -19.01
N THR A 276 28.80 -18.44 -18.58
CA THR A 276 28.27 -17.53 -17.56
C THR A 276 28.95 -17.78 -16.22
N ALA A 277 28.94 -19.03 -15.72
CA ALA A 277 29.37 -19.33 -14.36
C ALA A 277 30.83 -18.93 -14.03
N PHE A 278 31.80 -19.08 -14.97
CA PHE A 278 33.21 -18.77 -14.67
C PHE A 278 33.56 -17.27 -14.70
N GLY A 279 32.99 -16.50 -15.64
CA GLY A 279 33.20 -15.05 -15.69
C GLY A 279 32.32 -14.33 -14.69
N PHE A 280 31.09 -14.79 -14.49
CA PHE A 280 30.10 -14.19 -13.60
C PHE A 280 30.57 -14.16 -12.14
N GLU A 281 31.04 -15.28 -11.59
CA GLU A 281 31.54 -15.32 -10.20
C GLU A 281 32.72 -14.36 -9.99
N HIS A 282 33.60 -14.25 -11.00
CA HIS A 282 34.75 -13.33 -10.96
C HIS A 282 34.33 -11.86 -11.10
N ALA A 283 33.30 -11.59 -11.90
CA ALA A 283 32.68 -10.28 -12.06
C ALA A 283 31.92 -9.83 -10.80
N ALA A 284 31.09 -10.70 -10.22
CA ALA A 284 30.29 -10.46 -9.02
C ALA A 284 31.13 -10.22 -7.75
N ALA A 285 32.39 -10.66 -7.74
CA ALA A 285 33.31 -10.40 -6.64
C ALA A 285 33.84 -8.95 -6.57
N ASN A 286 33.41 -8.06 -7.47
CA ASN A 286 33.91 -6.68 -7.57
C ASN A 286 32.89 -5.66 -7.07
N GLU A 287 33.36 -4.59 -6.41
CA GLU A 287 32.49 -3.61 -5.73
C GLU A 287 31.86 -2.56 -6.67
N ASN A 288 32.47 -2.27 -7.83
CA ASN A 288 31.99 -1.30 -8.83
C ASN A 288 31.45 -2.01 -10.09
N TRP A 289 30.71 -3.09 -9.91
CA TRP A 289 30.20 -3.93 -10.99
C TRP A 289 28.69 -4.12 -10.88
N GLY A 290 28.03 -4.26 -12.02
CA GLY A 290 26.61 -4.60 -12.12
C GLY A 290 26.33 -5.48 -13.33
N PHE A 291 25.11 -5.97 -13.43
CA PHE A 291 24.62 -6.82 -14.51
C PHE A 291 23.36 -6.25 -15.15
N ARG A 292 23.15 -6.55 -16.42
CA ARG A 292 22.00 -6.06 -17.19
C ARG A 292 21.38 -7.17 -18.01
N SER A 293 20.10 -7.06 -18.34
CA SER A 293 19.42 -7.96 -19.27
C SER A 293 18.87 -7.19 -20.47
N ASP A 294 19.15 -7.69 -21.68
CA ASP A 294 18.66 -7.10 -22.94
C ASP A 294 17.20 -7.53 -23.27
N THR A 295 16.55 -8.37 -22.41
CA THR A 295 15.13 -8.79 -22.56
C THR A 295 14.37 -8.93 -21.23
N VAL A 296 13.10 -8.47 -21.19
CA VAL A 296 12.12 -8.74 -20.09
C VAL A 296 11.77 -10.22 -19.92
N ASN A 297 11.87 -11.01 -21.00
CA ASN A 297 11.45 -12.43 -21.03
C ASN A 297 12.25 -13.35 -20.12
N SER A 298 13.45 -12.93 -19.71
CA SER A 298 14.29 -13.67 -18.76
C SER A 298 13.75 -13.61 -17.31
N ALA A 299 12.72 -12.81 -17.01
CA ALA A 299 12.24 -12.56 -15.64
C ALA A 299 11.26 -13.58 -15.06
N PHE A 300 10.61 -14.42 -15.88
CA PHE A 300 9.44 -15.20 -15.44
C PHE A 300 9.67 -16.71 -15.42
N PRO A 301 9.60 -17.36 -14.23
CA PRO A 301 9.76 -18.82 -14.09
C PRO A 301 8.63 -19.67 -14.71
N TRP A 302 7.46 -19.09 -14.97
CA TRP A 302 6.25 -19.81 -15.42
C TRP A 302 6.06 -19.81 -16.95
N MET A 303 6.93 -19.11 -17.69
CA MET A 303 6.99 -19.21 -19.14
C MET A 303 7.75 -20.50 -19.49
N ASP A 304 7.00 -21.59 -19.63
CA ASP A 304 7.41 -22.97 -19.91
C ASP A 304 8.73 -23.16 -20.69
N TYR A 305 9.84 -23.05 -19.97
CA TYR A 305 11.10 -23.73 -20.24
C TYR A 305 11.45 -24.44 -18.94
N GLY A 306 10.81 -25.58 -18.71
CA GLY A 306 10.79 -26.27 -17.41
C GLY A 306 12.16 -26.53 -16.80
N THR A 307 12.74 -25.55 -16.09
CA THR A 307 14.01 -25.70 -15.39
C THR A 307 14.01 -25.13 -14.00
N VAL A 308 14.39 -26.01 -13.10
CA VAL A 308 14.71 -25.78 -11.70
C VAL A 308 16.06 -25.05 -11.54
N SER A 309 16.66 -24.52 -12.63
CA SER A 309 18.05 -24.03 -12.63
C SER A 309 18.24 -22.52 -12.72
N GLU A 310 17.42 -21.76 -13.45
CA GLU A 310 17.52 -20.28 -13.43
C GLU A 310 17.13 -19.70 -12.05
N ASN A 311 16.12 -20.31 -11.41
CA ASN A 311 15.69 -19.98 -10.05
C ASN A 311 16.77 -20.11 -8.97
N VAL A 312 17.83 -20.91 -9.17
CA VAL A 312 18.92 -21.06 -8.18
C VAL A 312 20.03 -20.02 -8.39
N TRP A 313 20.16 -19.48 -9.61
CA TRP A 313 21.18 -18.48 -9.92
C TRP A 313 20.66 -17.06 -9.73
N ILE A 314 19.41 -16.77 -10.11
CA ILE A 314 18.76 -15.48 -9.83
C ILE A 314 18.62 -15.26 -8.31
N ASN A 315 18.25 -16.30 -7.55
CA ASN A 315 18.20 -16.24 -6.09
C ASN A 315 19.59 -16.25 -5.39
N ARG A 316 20.69 -16.50 -6.14
CA ARG A 316 22.07 -16.39 -5.64
C ARG A 316 22.69 -15.01 -5.87
N LEU A 317 22.06 -14.16 -6.67
CA LEU A 317 22.44 -12.77 -6.83
C LEU A 317 22.26 -12.08 -5.48
N LEU A 318 23.30 -11.48 -4.95
CA LEU A 318 23.25 -10.80 -3.67
C LEU A 318 22.52 -9.44 -3.81
N ARG A 319 21.29 -9.38 -4.33
CA ARG A 319 20.44 -8.16 -4.51
C ARG A 319 21.08 -6.93 -5.19
N ARG A 320 22.38 -6.93 -5.49
CA ARG A 320 23.18 -5.76 -5.91
C ARG A 320 23.47 -5.74 -7.40
N ASP A 321 22.89 -6.68 -8.14
CA ASP A 321 23.50 -7.14 -9.37
C ASP A 321 22.68 -6.81 -10.62
N HIS A 322 21.38 -6.48 -10.56
CA HIS A 322 20.61 -6.22 -11.79
C HIS A 322 20.19 -4.75 -11.89
N ILE A 323 20.63 -4.08 -12.95
CA ILE A 323 20.51 -2.62 -13.10
C ILE A 323 19.62 -2.26 -14.28
N GLN A 324 19.39 -3.18 -15.23
CA GLN A 324 18.64 -2.89 -16.44
C GLN A 324 17.81 -4.10 -16.92
N VAL A 325 16.60 -3.79 -17.35
CA VAL A 325 15.76 -4.62 -18.22
C VAL A 325 15.39 -3.78 -19.44
N SER A 326 15.69 -4.26 -20.65
CA SER A 326 15.24 -3.65 -21.91
C SER A 326 14.60 -4.68 -22.84
N GLU A 327 13.87 -4.25 -23.87
CA GLU A 327 13.21 -5.15 -24.84
C GLU A 327 13.92 -5.18 -26.19
N GLY A 328 14.12 -6.36 -26.78
CA GLY A 328 14.58 -6.54 -28.17
C GLY A 328 13.50 -6.24 -29.21
N GLY A 329 13.91 -5.73 -30.38
CA GLY A 329 13.05 -5.16 -31.42
C GLY A 329 11.92 -6.07 -31.92
N GLY A 330 10.70 -5.54 -31.85
CA GLY A 330 9.46 -6.12 -32.39
C GLY A 330 8.47 -6.47 -31.27
N TRP A 331 7.50 -5.58 -31.02
CA TRP A 331 6.35 -5.77 -30.12
C TRP A 331 5.38 -6.91 -30.55
N ASP A 332 5.87 -7.88 -31.34
CA ASP A 332 5.10 -8.97 -31.96
C ASP A 332 5.55 -10.34 -31.45
N SER A 333 6.26 -10.40 -30.32
CA SER A 333 6.44 -11.67 -29.64
C SER A 333 5.10 -12.08 -29.03
N GLY A 334 4.54 -13.22 -29.44
CA GLY A 334 3.23 -13.71 -29.00
C GLY A 334 3.06 -13.93 -27.48
N ILE A 335 4.11 -13.61 -26.70
CA ILE A 335 4.19 -13.65 -25.23
C ILE A 335 3.49 -12.43 -24.61
N MET A 336 3.50 -11.27 -25.27
CA MET A 336 2.88 -10.05 -24.76
C MET A 336 1.37 -9.99 -24.95
N LEU A 337 0.78 -10.84 -25.81
CA LEU A 337 -0.64 -10.79 -26.19
C LEU A 337 -1.64 -10.94 -25.02
N ASN A 338 -1.19 -11.37 -23.83
CA ASN A 338 -2.08 -11.66 -22.70
C ASN A 338 -1.98 -10.69 -21.50
N ASN A 339 -0.83 -10.05 -21.17
CA ASN A 339 -0.76 -9.00 -20.11
C ASN A 339 0.62 -8.26 -20.02
N PRO A 340 0.95 -7.30 -20.90
CA PRO A 340 2.30 -6.73 -21.02
C PRO A 340 2.70 -5.80 -19.86
N ARG A 341 1.73 -5.11 -19.24
CA ARG A 341 1.99 -4.10 -18.20
C ARG A 341 2.42 -4.74 -16.89
N MET A 342 1.71 -5.80 -16.47
CA MET A 342 2.07 -6.54 -15.26
C MET A 342 3.40 -7.28 -15.42
N VAL A 343 3.67 -7.83 -16.61
CA VAL A 343 4.93 -8.50 -16.94
C VAL A 343 6.12 -7.54 -16.84
N VAL A 344 6.03 -6.34 -17.40
CA VAL A 344 7.14 -5.37 -17.33
C VAL A 344 7.34 -4.85 -15.91
N LYS A 345 6.26 -4.51 -15.19
CA LYS A 345 6.34 -4.08 -13.77
C LYS A 345 6.96 -5.17 -12.90
N ASN A 346 6.43 -6.40 -12.98
CA ASN A 346 6.91 -7.51 -12.16
C ASN A 346 8.35 -7.89 -12.53
N ALA A 347 8.77 -7.72 -13.79
CA ALA A 347 10.17 -7.89 -14.18
C ALA A 347 11.08 -6.81 -13.56
N ILE A 348 10.65 -5.55 -13.58
CA ILE A 348 11.40 -4.45 -12.94
C ILE A 348 11.55 -4.69 -11.43
N GLU A 349 10.49 -5.17 -10.77
CA GLU A 349 10.51 -5.52 -9.35
C GLU A 349 11.36 -6.75 -9.05
N ALA A 350 11.18 -7.85 -9.80
CA ALA A 350 11.95 -9.09 -9.62
C ALA A 350 13.45 -8.89 -9.84
N TYR A 351 13.83 -8.02 -10.78
CA TYR A 351 15.22 -7.71 -11.07
C TYR A 351 15.78 -6.52 -10.28
N HIS A 352 14.99 -5.86 -9.43
CA HIS A 352 15.40 -4.61 -8.79
C HIS A 352 15.98 -3.59 -9.79
N SER A 353 15.33 -3.43 -10.94
CA SER A 353 15.92 -2.70 -12.06
C SER A 353 16.06 -1.21 -11.73
N ASN A 354 17.29 -0.73 -11.79
CA ASN A 354 17.60 0.69 -11.62
C ASN A 354 17.19 1.54 -12.84
N LEU A 355 17.06 0.90 -13.99
CA LEU A 355 16.82 1.55 -15.25
C LEU A 355 15.63 0.92 -15.97
N GLN A 356 14.86 1.78 -16.62
CA GLN A 356 13.92 1.39 -17.67
C GLN A 356 14.40 1.93 -19.00
N GLY A 357 14.28 1.12 -20.05
CA GLY A 357 14.50 1.63 -21.40
C GLY A 357 14.15 0.58 -22.42
N ILE A 358 13.62 1.00 -23.56
CA ILE A 358 13.30 0.10 -24.67
C ILE A 358 14.55 0.01 -25.54
N ASN A 359 14.97 -1.18 -25.99
CA ASN A 359 16.08 -1.19 -26.95
C ASN A 359 15.59 -0.60 -28.27
N ASN A 360 16.52 -0.01 -29.00
CA ASN A 360 16.32 0.47 -30.36
C ASN A 360 15.45 1.74 -30.47
N THR A 361 15.32 2.55 -29.42
CA THR A 361 14.52 3.79 -29.42
C THR A 361 15.23 4.94 -30.13
N SER A 362 15.11 5.07 -31.45
CA SER A 362 15.58 6.27 -32.15
C SER A 362 14.77 7.53 -31.76
N PHE A 363 15.23 8.72 -32.14
CA PHE A 363 14.48 9.98 -31.95
C PHE A 363 13.05 9.93 -32.52
N ALA A 364 12.83 9.20 -33.62
CA ALA A 364 11.51 9.04 -34.21
C ALA A 364 10.63 8.06 -33.41
N ASP A 365 11.23 6.96 -32.93
CA ASP A 365 10.52 5.91 -32.20
C ASP A 365 10.14 6.34 -30.78
N TRP A 366 10.96 7.17 -30.15
CA TRP A 366 10.68 7.72 -28.82
C TRP A 366 9.37 8.51 -28.78
N ASN A 367 9.13 9.37 -29.78
CA ASN A 367 7.89 10.17 -29.84
C ASN A 367 6.67 9.29 -30.13
N ASN A 368 6.81 8.30 -31.00
CA ASN A 368 5.75 7.34 -31.30
C ASN A 368 5.41 6.48 -30.07
N MET A 369 6.42 6.03 -29.33
CA MET A 369 6.28 5.27 -28.09
C MET A 369 5.56 6.08 -27.01
N LYS A 370 5.96 7.34 -26.77
CA LYS A 370 5.25 8.21 -25.82
C LYS A 370 3.80 8.42 -26.22
N ALA A 371 3.51 8.60 -27.50
CA ALA A 371 2.13 8.75 -27.97
C ALA A 371 1.30 7.47 -27.76
N ALA A 372 1.93 6.29 -27.88
CA ALA A 372 1.26 5.00 -27.72
C ALA A 372 1.09 4.58 -26.24
N TYR A 373 2.03 4.91 -25.37
CA TYR A 373 2.13 4.36 -24.00
C TYR A 373 2.20 5.42 -22.88
N GLY A 374 2.13 6.71 -23.21
CA GLY A 374 2.14 7.90 -22.34
C GLY A 374 2.27 7.68 -20.83
N GLU A 375 1.14 7.54 -20.14
CA GLU A 375 1.05 7.37 -18.67
C GLU A 375 1.78 6.13 -18.16
N TRP A 376 1.80 5.03 -18.92
CA TRP A 376 2.49 3.80 -18.52
C TRP A 376 4.01 3.98 -18.51
N PHE A 377 4.55 4.73 -19.47
CA PHE A 377 5.98 5.06 -19.51
C PHE A 377 6.40 5.89 -18.28
N THR A 378 5.56 6.85 -17.90
CA THR A 378 5.72 7.67 -16.69
C THR A 378 5.59 6.83 -15.42
N THR A 379 4.63 5.90 -15.40
CA THR A 379 4.38 5.00 -14.26
C THR A 379 5.58 4.10 -14.01
N LEU A 380 6.09 3.44 -15.04
CA LEU A 380 7.31 2.63 -14.94
C LEU A 380 8.53 3.47 -14.51
N ALA A 381 8.61 4.74 -14.90
CA ALA A 381 9.69 5.65 -14.49
C ALA A 381 9.65 5.95 -12.99
N ARG A 382 8.47 5.90 -12.36
CA ARG A 382 8.29 6.02 -10.91
C ARG A 382 8.68 4.73 -10.19
N TYR A 383 8.46 3.57 -10.83
CA TYR A 383 8.76 2.26 -10.24
C TYR A 383 10.21 1.82 -10.41
N SER A 384 10.86 2.19 -11.50
CA SER A 384 12.26 1.83 -11.77
C SER A 384 13.19 2.67 -10.93
N GLY A 385 14.38 2.16 -10.61
CA GLY A 385 15.34 2.96 -9.85
C GLY A 385 15.15 2.91 -8.34
N TYR A 386 15.96 3.71 -7.66
CA TYR A 386 15.75 4.01 -6.25
C TYR A 386 14.99 5.32 -6.07
N ARG A 387 14.19 5.38 -5.02
CA ARG A 387 13.22 6.43 -4.79
C ARG A 387 13.06 6.68 -3.29
N PHE A 388 14.00 7.42 -2.74
CA PHE A 388 14.06 7.65 -1.30
C PHE A 388 13.06 8.71 -0.86
N VAL A 389 12.25 8.37 0.13
CA VAL A 389 11.39 9.28 0.88
C VAL A 389 11.70 9.09 2.36
N MET A 390 11.55 10.16 3.15
CA MET A 390 11.65 10.11 4.61
C MET A 390 10.26 10.33 5.21
N PRO A 391 9.42 9.29 5.39
CA PRO A 391 8.04 9.48 5.80
C PRO A 391 7.87 10.12 7.17
N LYS A 392 8.90 10.05 8.02
CA LYS A 392 8.88 10.59 9.38
C LYS A 392 10.24 11.20 9.73
N ALA A 393 10.20 12.39 10.31
CA ALA A 393 11.33 12.95 11.05
C ALA A 393 10.87 13.48 12.39
N THR A 394 11.65 13.22 13.43
CA THR A 394 11.41 13.69 14.78
C THR A 394 12.68 14.34 15.33
N TYR A 395 12.54 15.56 15.83
CA TYR A 395 13.65 16.33 16.38
C TYR A 395 13.20 17.29 17.46
N ASN A 396 14.16 17.70 18.29
CA ASN A 396 13.94 18.73 19.30
C ASN A 396 13.79 20.10 18.62
N ASP A 397 12.62 20.73 18.77
CA ASP A 397 12.34 22.04 18.18
C ASP A 397 13.01 23.20 18.94
N LYS A 398 13.64 22.91 20.09
CA LYS A 398 14.44 23.83 20.89
C LYS A 398 15.78 23.21 21.24
N VAL A 399 16.87 23.85 20.81
CA VAL A 399 18.25 23.40 21.08
C VAL A 399 19.07 24.60 21.55
N LYS A 400 20.09 24.39 22.39
CA LYS A 400 21.00 25.46 22.81
C LYS A 400 22.24 25.55 21.91
N PRO A 401 22.87 26.74 21.78
CA PRO A 401 24.22 26.83 21.24
C PRO A 401 25.18 25.89 22.00
N GLY A 402 26.06 25.18 21.29
CA GLY A 402 26.92 24.15 21.88
C GLY A 402 26.21 22.84 22.26
N GLY A 403 24.88 22.75 22.07
CA GLY A 403 24.10 21.54 22.31
C GLY A 403 24.10 20.57 21.11
N ASN A 404 23.38 19.45 21.25
CA ASN A 404 23.20 18.49 20.16
C ASN A 404 21.81 18.65 19.53
N PHE A 405 21.78 18.74 18.20
CA PHE A 405 20.58 18.52 17.41
C PHE A 405 20.51 17.02 17.06
N THR A 406 19.47 16.35 17.56
CA THR A 406 19.20 14.94 17.28
C THR A 406 18.02 14.83 16.33
N LEU A 407 18.17 14.01 15.30
CA LEU A 407 17.19 13.79 14.26
C LEU A 407 16.94 12.29 14.09
N SER A 408 15.82 11.82 14.63
CA SER A 408 15.30 10.48 14.40
C SER A 408 14.48 10.48 13.11
N GLN A 409 14.77 9.55 12.22
CA GLN A 409 14.25 9.53 10.85
C GLN A 409 13.77 8.13 10.54
N THR A 410 12.70 8.03 9.78
CA THR A 410 12.33 6.79 9.09
C THR A 410 12.42 7.08 7.61
N TRP A 411 13.15 6.24 6.89
CA TRP A 411 13.32 6.30 5.44
C TRP A 411 12.67 5.08 4.78
N ILE A 412 12.24 5.21 3.53
CA ILE A 412 11.83 4.09 2.69
C ILE A 412 12.31 4.35 1.27
N ASN A 413 12.70 3.27 0.59
CA ASN A 413 12.85 3.28 -0.86
C ASN A 413 11.55 2.77 -1.49
N ASN A 414 10.87 3.59 -2.28
CA ASN A 414 9.64 3.18 -2.99
C ASN A 414 9.92 2.67 -4.42
N GLY A 415 11.15 2.80 -4.90
CA GLY A 415 11.57 2.32 -6.22
C GLY A 415 12.05 0.87 -6.14
N ALA A 416 11.89 0.13 -7.24
CA ALA A 416 12.27 -1.28 -7.36
C ALA A 416 13.78 -1.51 -7.24
N GLY A 417 14.57 -0.56 -7.76
CA GLY A 417 16.02 -0.57 -7.74
C GLY A 417 16.62 -0.01 -6.45
N PHE A 418 17.94 0.08 -6.40
CA PHE A 418 18.72 0.47 -5.22
C PHE A 418 19.83 1.44 -5.63
N SER A 419 20.38 2.21 -4.70
CA SER A 419 21.52 3.08 -5.02
C SER A 419 22.83 2.29 -4.96
N PRO A 420 23.66 2.23 -6.02
CA PRO A 420 24.93 1.51 -5.98
C PRO A 420 25.99 2.21 -5.11
N LYS A 421 25.79 3.50 -4.78
CA LYS A 421 26.73 4.31 -4.00
C LYS A 421 26.03 4.97 -2.81
N SER A 422 26.77 5.16 -1.73
CA SER A 422 26.28 5.87 -0.56
C SER A 422 26.44 7.39 -0.75
N TYR A 423 25.44 8.14 -0.26
CA TYR A 423 25.40 9.60 -0.22
C TYR A 423 25.08 10.04 1.21
N ALA A 424 25.96 10.84 1.79
CA ALA A 424 25.83 11.29 3.18
C ALA A 424 24.59 12.19 3.35
N LEU A 425 23.99 12.14 4.54
CA LEU A 425 22.90 13.04 4.90
C LEU A 425 23.47 14.38 5.37
N LYS A 426 23.03 15.48 4.78
CA LYS A 426 23.36 16.84 5.21
C LYS A 426 22.12 17.53 5.78
N ILE A 427 22.31 18.20 6.91
CA ILE A 427 21.32 19.09 7.52
C ILE A 427 21.84 20.52 7.49
N ASP A 428 21.05 21.44 6.97
CA ASP A 428 21.31 22.88 6.98
C ASP A 428 20.30 23.60 7.86
N PHE A 429 20.78 24.49 8.72
CA PHE A 429 19.95 25.53 9.31
C PHE A 429 20.04 26.77 8.43
N THR A 430 18.89 27.28 7.98
CA THR A 430 18.83 28.48 7.15
C THR A 430 18.00 29.57 7.82
N ASP A 431 18.42 30.82 7.66
CA ASP A 431 17.64 31.98 8.07
C ASP A 431 16.35 32.07 7.25
N PRO A 432 15.15 32.07 7.86
CA PRO A 432 13.88 32.05 7.13
C PRO A 432 13.63 33.31 6.27
N SER A 433 14.28 34.43 6.58
CA SER A 433 14.09 35.71 5.89
C SER A 433 15.04 35.90 4.70
N THR A 434 16.26 35.40 4.80
CA THR A 434 17.29 35.55 3.76
C THR A 434 17.55 34.27 2.96
N GLY A 435 17.16 33.11 3.50
CA GLY A 435 17.49 31.79 2.95
C GLY A 435 18.95 31.38 3.13
N GLY A 436 19.78 32.22 3.75
CA GLY A 436 21.20 31.97 3.96
C GLY A 436 21.46 30.84 4.97
N VAL A 437 22.41 29.96 4.66
CA VAL A 437 22.85 28.89 5.57
C VAL A 437 23.61 29.51 6.75
N VAL A 438 23.12 29.26 7.97
CA VAL A 438 23.74 29.69 9.23
C VAL A 438 24.54 28.57 9.90
N TRP A 439 24.19 27.31 9.63
CA TRP A 439 24.94 26.13 10.09
C TRP A 439 24.65 24.92 9.19
N SER A 440 25.63 24.00 9.10
CA SER A 440 25.50 22.73 8.38
C SER A 440 26.12 21.59 9.21
N GLY A 441 25.49 20.43 9.16
CA GLY A 441 26.02 19.16 9.68
C GLY A 441 25.89 18.05 8.64
N THR A 442 26.81 17.08 8.66
CA THR A 442 26.79 15.94 7.75
C THR A 442 26.96 14.64 8.52
N ASP A 443 26.07 13.68 8.26
CA ASP A 443 26.10 12.32 8.76
C ASP A 443 26.51 11.38 7.62
N VAL A 444 27.75 10.89 7.70
CA VAL A 444 28.34 9.95 6.74
C VAL A 444 28.05 8.49 7.07
N THR A 445 27.34 8.22 8.17
CA THR A 445 27.02 6.86 8.61
C THR A 445 25.76 6.29 7.94
N LEU A 446 24.95 7.16 7.33
CA LEU A 446 23.80 6.76 6.54
C LEU A 446 24.25 6.06 5.25
N ASP A 447 23.90 4.79 5.12
CA ASP A 447 24.23 3.95 3.96
C ASP A 447 22.94 3.41 3.32
N GLN A 448 22.50 4.09 2.27
CA GLN A 448 21.33 3.74 1.48
C GLN A 448 21.58 2.63 0.44
N THR A 449 22.81 2.12 0.31
CA THR A 449 23.13 1.11 -0.72
C THR A 449 22.43 -0.22 -0.50
N ARG A 450 21.74 -0.36 0.64
CA ARG A 450 21.00 -1.53 1.07
C ARG A 450 19.52 -1.26 1.27
N TRP A 451 19.04 -0.08 0.86
CA TRP A 451 17.63 0.29 0.98
C TRP A 451 16.88 -0.23 -0.24
N PHE A 452 16.19 -1.37 -0.09
CA PHE A 452 15.40 -1.99 -1.15
C PHE A 452 13.93 -1.56 -1.06
N LYS A 453 13.17 -1.82 -2.13
CA LYS A 453 11.78 -1.41 -2.21
C LYS A 453 10.96 -1.90 -1.01
N GLY A 454 10.20 -1.01 -0.38
CA GLY A 454 9.22 -1.38 0.65
C GLY A 454 9.76 -1.45 2.08
N ASP A 455 11.08 -1.47 2.27
CA ASP A 455 11.71 -1.53 3.59
C ASP A 455 11.70 -0.14 4.27
N PHE A 456 11.30 -0.09 5.54
CA PHE A 456 11.50 1.09 6.37
C PHE A 456 12.88 1.02 7.07
N HIS A 457 13.61 2.13 7.06
CA HIS A 457 14.94 2.27 7.63
C HIS A 457 14.96 3.39 8.67
N ASP A 458 14.98 3.01 9.94
CA ASP A 458 15.13 3.97 11.03
C ASP A 458 16.58 4.40 11.20
N VAL A 459 16.82 5.71 11.15
CA VAL A 459 18.15 6.32 11.26
C VAL A 459 18.13 7.40 12.33
N ASN A 460 19.12 7.36 13.22
CA ASN A 460 19.34 8.39 14.22
C ASN A 460 20.62 9.16 13.91
N SER A 461 20.46 10.42 13.52
CA SER A 461 21.59 11.32 13.28
C SER A 461 21.73 12.29 14.46
N SER A 462 22.96 12.54 14.89
CA SER A 462 23.25 13.50 15.97
C SER A 462 24.34 14.47 15.53
N PHE A 463 24.09 15.76 15.73
CA PHE A 463 24.98 16.83 15.30
C PHE A 463 25.25 17.79 16.45
N THR A 464 26.53 18.09 16.70
CA THR A 464 26.92 19.09 17.70
C THR A 464 26.90 20.49 17.08
N LEU A 465 26.15 21.40 17.70
CA LEU A 465 26.03 22.78 17.27
C LEU A 465 27.21 23.62 17.81
N PRO A 466 27.63 24.70 17.11
CA PRO A 466 28.65 25.61 17.61
C PRO A 466 28.18 26.38 18.86
N GLU A 467 29.09 26.67 19.79
CA GLU A 467 28.79 27.49 20.99
C GLU A 467 28.36 28.92 20.64
N GLY A 468 28.82 29.45 19.50
CA GLY A 468 28.53 30.81 19.03
C GLY A 468 27.32 30.94 18.11
N LEU A 469 26.51 29.87 17.93
CA LEU A 469 25.33 29.93 17.07
C LEU A 469 24.32 30.95 17.66
N ALA A 470 23.88 31.91 16.84
CA ALA A 470 22.99 32.96 17.29
C ALA A 470 21.63 32.41 17.73
N LEU A 471 21.02 33.08 18.72
CA LEU A 471 19.68 32.72 19.17
C LEU A 471 18.64 33.15 18.13
N GLY A 472 17.62 32.33 17.90
CA GLY A 472 16.59 32.60 16.91
C GLY A 472 15.96 31.34 16.34
N THR A 473 14.95 31.52 15.50
CA THR A 473 14.29 30.43 14.78
C THR A 473 14.90 30.27 13.40
N TYR A 474 15.30 29.05 13.07
CA TYR A 474 15.87 28.68 11.77
C TYR A 474 15.05 27.60 11.09
N ASP A 475 15.03 27.62 9.77
CA ASP A 475 14.50 26.52 8.97
C ASP A 475 15.50 25.36 8.99
N VAL A 476 15.00 24.14 9.17
CA VAL A 476 15.80 22.92 9.06
C VAL A 476 15.58 22.33 7.67
N LYS A 477 16.65 22.20 6.90
CA LYS A 477 16.65 21.64 5.56
C LYS A 477 17.55 20.42 5.49
N LEU A 478 17.18 19.45 4.67
CA LEU A 478 17.93 18.21 4.47
C LEU A 478 18.32 18.04 2.99
N ALA A 479 19.45 17.38 2.76
CA ALA A 479 19.86 16.91 1.44
C ALA A 479 20.68 15.62 1.58
N MET A 480 20.67 14.77 0.54
CA MET A 480 21.67 13.72 0.38
C MET A 480 22.76 14.22 -0.58
N VAL A 481 24.01 14.18 -0.14
CA VAL A 481 25.10 14.93 -0.79
C VAL A 481 26.17 14.04 -1.40
N ASP A 482 26.81 14.55 -2.44
CA ASP A 482 28.02 13.95 -3.02
C ASP A 482 29.23 14.08 -2.05
N PRO A 483 30.38 13.44 -2.36
CA PRO A 483 31.59 13.57 -1.52
C PRO A 483 32.14 14.99 -1.39
N ALA A 484 31.71 15.93 -2.24
CA ALA A 484 32.06 17.35 -2.14
C ALA A 484 31.07 18.15 -1.27
N GLY A 485 30.00 17.52 -0.77
CA GLY A 485 28.98 18.13 0.09
C GLY A 485 27.86 18.84 -0.67
N ASN A 486 27.77 18.67 -1.99
CA ASN A 486 26.71 19.27 -2.80
C ASN A 486 25.46 18.37 -2.80
N PRO A 487 24.24 18.93 -2.66
CA PRO A 487 22.99 18.20 -2.84
C PRO A 487 22.99 17.46 -4.18
N LYS A 488 22.86 16.13 -4.13
CA LYS A 488 23.01 15.29 -5.31
C LYS A 488 21.80 14.41 -5.59
N ILE A 489 21.17 13.86 -4.55
CA ILE A 489 20.01 12.99 -4.72
C ILE A 489 18.73 13.80 -4.61
N SER A 490 17.92 13.73 -5.65
CA SER A 490 16.52 14.11 -5.64
C SER A 490 15.75 13.09 -4.81
N LEU A 491 15.09 13.55 -3.75
CA LEU A 491 14.21 12.76 -2.89
C LEU A 491 12.76 12.91 -3.34
N ALA A 492 11.98 11.86 -3.16
CA ALA A 492 10.54 11.86 -3.36
C ALA A 492 9.83 12.53 -2.18
N MET A 493 10.17 13.79 -1.90
CA MET A 493 9.60 14.58 -0.81
C MET A 493 9.11 15.93 -1.32
N PRO A 494 8.04 16.48 -0.71
CA PRO A 494 7.49 17.76 -1.15
C PRO A 494 8.46 18.92 -0.87
N ASN A 495 8.29 20.01 -1.61
CA ASN A 495 9.02 21.28 -1.42
C ASN A 495 10.54 21.18 -1.59
N GLY A 496 11.03 20.24 -2.42
CA GLY A 496 12.43 20.18 -2.83
C GLY A 496 12.80 21.31 -3.78
N ASN A 497 13.78 22.14 -3.42
CA ASN A 497 14.36 23.12 -4.35
C ASN A 497 15.87 22.91 -4.44
N GLY A 498 16.36 22.51 -5.62
CA GLY A 498 17.77 22.18 -5.81
C GLY A 498 18.24 21.03 -4.92
N ASN A 499 17.41 20.00 -4.74
CA ASN A 499 17.66 18.82 -3.89
C ASN A 499 17.84 19.14 -2.39
N LEU A 500 17.33 20.29 -1.95
CA LEU A 500 17.23 20.68 -0.55
C LEU A 500 15.75 20.71 -0.12
N TYR A 501 15.44 20.02 0.97
CA TYR A 501 14.06 19.77 1.42
C TYR A 501 13.86 20.32 2.83
N LYS A 502 12.92 21.25 3.01
CA LYS A 502 12.60 21.80 4.32
C LYS A 502 11.78 20.79 5.13
N ILE A 503 12.27 20.43 6.32
CA ILE A 503 11.58 19.51 7.23
C ILE A 503 10.93 20.20 8.43
N GLY A 504 11.21 21.48 8.61
CA GLY A 504 10.51 22.33 9.57
C GLY A 504 11.42 23.39 10.14
N THR A 505 11.36 23.61 11.45
CA THR A 505 11.98 24.76 12.12
C THR A 505 12.54 24.37 13.47
N VAL A 506 13.67 24.94 13.85
CA VAL A 506 14.30 24.78 15.17
C VAL A 506 14.54 26.16 15.79
N ASN A 507 14.34 26.27 17.10
CA ASN A 507 14.59 27.47 17.88
C ASN A 507 15.89 27.27 18.70
N ILE A 508 16.86 28.15 18.47
CA ILE A 508 18.10 28.19 19.24
C ILE A 508 17.91 29.11 20.45
N ALA A 509 17.86 28.52 21.65
CA ALA A 509 17.52 29.19 22.91
C ALA A 509 18.48 28.82 24.07
N SER A 510 18.49 29.60 25.15
CA SER A 510 19.49 29.51 26.23
C SER A 510 19.36 28.34 27.22
N SER A 511 18.35 27.47 27.12
CA SER A 511 18.20 26.27 27.98
C SER A 511 17.58 25.08 27.24
N SER A 512 18.12 23.87 27.46
CA SER A 512 17.59 22.59 26.98
C SER A 512 17.67 21.55 28.10
N ASP A 513 16.55 20.96 28.50
CA ASP A 513 16.51 19.73 29.31
C ASP A 513 16.07 18.56 28.43
N SER A 514 16.71 17.40 28.64
CA SER A 514 16.55 16.17 27.87
C SER A 514 15.27 15.42 28.23
N TYR A 515 14.49 15.06 27.21
CA TYR A 515 13.43 14.06 27.25
C TYR A 515 13.93 12.73 26.67
N THR A 516 13.45 11.61 27.22
CA THR A 516 13.62 10.25 26.67
C THR A 516 12.24 9.75 26.28
N ASP A 517 12.06 9.47 24.98
CA ASP A 517 10.79 8.98 24.41
C ASP A 517 10.57 7.49 24.69
N PRO A 518 9.33 7.03 24.94
CA PRO A 518 8.92 5.66 24.59
C PRO A 518 9.19 5.37 23.12
N ALA A 519 9.69 4.16 22.82
CA ALA A 519 10.06 3.76 21.46
C ALA A 519 8.93 3.98 20.42
N PRO A 520 9.28 4.30 19.16
CA PRO A 520 8.29 4.29 18.07
C PRO A 520 7.63 2.91 18.03
N ARG A 521 6.29 2.89 18.05
CA ARG A 521 5.52 1.64 17.98
C ARG A 521 5.78 0.98 16.62
N ALA A 522 6.45 -0.15 16.65
CA ALA A 522 6.82 -0.93 15.47
C ALA A 522 5.63 -1.73 14.94
N GLN A 523 5.31 -1.63 13.64
CA GLN A 523 4.44 -2.58 12.96
C GLN A 523 5.02 -2.90 11.57
N PHE A 524 4.87 -4.14 11.13
CA PHE A 524 5.15 -4.56 9.76
C PHE A 524 4.09 -5.57 9.29
N ARG A 525 3.90 -5.67 7.97
CA ARG A 525 2.95 -6.58 7.32
C ARG A 525 3.68 -7.41 6.27
N VAL A 526 3.26 -8.65 6.11
CA VAL A 526 3.71 -9.59 5.11
C VAL A 526 2.48 -9.98 4.28
N GLU A 527 2.46 -9.56 3.02
CA GLU A 527 1.46 -10.03 2.06
C GLU A 527 1.80 -11.48 1.67
N ASN A 528 0.84 -12.39 1.71
CA ASN A 528 1.19 -13.81 1.53
C ASN A 528 1.40 -14.19 0.07
N GLU A 529 0.97 -13.37 -0.89
CA GLU A 529 1.36 -13.49 -2.28
C GLU A 529 2.84 -13.15 -2.53
N ASP A 530 3.51 -12.42 -1.62
CA ASP A 530 4.91 -11.97 -1.74
C ASP A 530 5.93 -12.99 -1.20
N TYR A 531 5.59 -14.28 -1.23
CA TYR A 531 6.49 -15.34 -0.76
C TYR A 531 7.77 -15.42 -1.60
N THR A 532 8.90 -15.63 -0.93
CA THR A 532 10.21 -15.78 -1.58
C THR A 532 10.57 -17.22 -1.92
N GLY A 533 9.83 -18.18 -1.37
CA GLY A 533 9.92 -19.60 -1.68
C GLY A 533 8.67 -20.32 -1.21
N ALA A 534 8.27 -21.37 -1.92
CA ALA A 534 7.10 -22.16 -1.55
C ALA A 534 7.24 -23.62 -2.02
N SER A 535 6.46 -24.51 -1.40
CA SER A 535 6.24 -25.88 -1.85
C SER A 535 4.76 -26.20 -1.68
N GLY A 536 4.08 -26.53 -2.79
CA GLY A 536 2.64 -26.80 -2.80
C GLY A 536 1.75 -25.58 -2.58
N ALA A 537 2.34 -24.40 -2.31
CA ALA A 537 1.63 -23.14 -2.18
C ALA A 537 1.85 -22.24 -3.41
N TYR A 538 0.84 -21.47 -3.81
CA TYR A 538 0.93 -20.50 -4.89
C TYR A 538 -0.03 -19.33 -4.69
N GLY A 539 0.33 -18.17 -5.24
CA GLY A 539 -0.52 -16.98 -5.22
C GLY A 539 -1.75 -17.18 -6.11
N VAL A 540 -2.90 -16.73 -5.64
CA VAL A 540 -4.16 -16.72 -6.38
C VAL A 540 -4.64 -15.28 -6.54
N SER A 541 -5.19 -14.98 -7.71
CA SER A 541 -5.81 -13.68 -7.98
C SER A 541 -6.97 -13.41 -7.01
N PRO A 542 -7.24 -12.13 -6.69
CA PRO A 542 -8.39 -11.73 -5.90
C PRO A 542 -9.70 -12.36 -6.40
N PRO A 543 -10.65 -12.69 -5.51
CA PRO A 543 -12.02 -12.98 -5.94
C PRO A 543 -12.62 -11.78 -6.70
N PRO A 544 -13.68 -11.98 -7.52
CA PRO A 544 -14.29 -10.95 -8.36
C PRO A 544 -14.75 -9.66 -7.63
N GLU A 545 -14.80 -9.69 -6.30
CA GLU A 545 -15.24 -8.59 -5.43
C GLU A 545 -14.07 -7.66 -4.98
N GLY A 546 -12.82 -8.00 -5.35
CA GLY A 546 -11.70 -7.05 -5.43
C GLY A 546 -10.68 -7.05 -4.28
N GLU A 547 -10.58 -8.04 -3.39
CA GLU A 547 -9.57 -7.99 -2.30
C GLU A 547 -8.09 -8.03 -2.77
N PHE A 548 -7.13 -7.93 -1.84
CA PHE A 548 -5.71 -8.18 -2.10
C PHE A 548 -5.47 -9.65 -2.54
N GLY A 549 -4.29 -9.95 -3.09
CA GLY A 549 -3.94 -11.32 -3.48
C GLY A 549 -3.94 -12.26 -2.26
N ALA A 550 -4.01 -13.56 -2.49
CA ALA A 550 -3.91 -14.53 -1.41
C ALA A 550 -2.99 -15.68 -1.80
N LEU A 551 -2.42 -16.32 -0.79
CA LEU A 551 -1.70 -17.57 -0.91
C LEU A 551 -2.65 -18.74 -0.73
N TYR A 552 -2.68 -19.64 -1.70
CA TYR A 552 -3.43 -20.89 -1.62
C TYR A 552 -2.51 -22.08 -1.29
N MET A 553 -2.97 -22.96 -0.39
CA MET A 553 -2.31 -24.21 -0.01
C MET A 553 -3.30 -25.39 -0.08
N GLU A 554 -2.94 -26.45 -0.79
CA GLU A 554 -3.85 -27.57 -1.10
C GLU A 554 -3.71 -28.75 -0.11
N HIS A 555 -2.49 -29.04 0.34
CA HIS A 555 -2.13 -30.25 1.05
C HIS A 555 -1.46 -29.95 2.40
N ALA A 556 -1.53 -30.93 3.31
CA ALA A 556 -0.80 -30.87 4.57
C ALA A 556 0.70 -30.96 4.28
N GLY A 557 1.49 -30.08 4.90
CA GLY A 557 2.92 -29.92 4.63
C GLY A 557 3.26 -28.90 3.55
N ASP A 558 2.26 -28.29 2.90
CA ASP A 558 2.49 -27.13 2.03
C ASP A 558 2.98 -25.95 2.86
N TRP A 559 3.86 -25.14 2.27
CA TRP A 559 4.45 -24.00 2.96
C TRP A 559 4.81 -22.87 2.02
N ALA A 560 4.86 -21.67 2.58
CA ALA A 560 5.42 -20.47 1.97
C ALA A 560 6.39 -19.79 2.94
N GLU A 561 7.53 -19.36 2.43
CA GLU A 561 8.65 -18.76 3.15
C GLU A 561 8.93 -17.34 2.66
N TYR A 562 9.13 -16.45 3.63
CA TYR A 562 9.46 -15.05 3.50
C TYR A 562 10.84 -14.87 4.12
N SER A 563 11.87 -14.97 3.29
CA SER A 563 13.29 -15.00 3.72
C SER A 563 13.82 -13.66 4.24
N ASN A 564 12.98 -12.62 4.26
CA ASN A 564 13.38 -11.21 4.38
C ASN A 564 12.48 -10.36 5.28
N VAL A 565 11.83 -10.96 6.27
CA VAL A 565 10.96 -10.20 7.17
C VAL A 565 11.80 -9.45 8.19
N ASP A 566 11.92 -8.13 8.03
CA ASP A 566 12.65 -7.28 8.96
C ASP A 566 11.75 -6.90 10.15
N VAL A 567 12.14 -7.38 11.32
CA VAL A 567 11.50 -7.02 12.59
C VAL A 567 12.20 -5.76 13.10
N PRO A 568 11.52 -4.61 13.18
CA PRO A 568 12.18 -3.34 13.48
C PRO A 568 12.70 -3.23 14.91
N ILE A 569 12.01 -3.83 15.89
CA ILE A 569 12.33 -3.72 17.32
C ILE A 569 12.18 -5.07 17.99
N SER A 570 13.11 -5.45 18.88
CA SER A 570 12.95 -6.67 19.68
C SER A 570 11.78 -6.48 20.65
N GLY A 571 10.81 -7.39 20.66
CA GLY A 571 9.68 -7.28 21.56
C GLY A 571 8.64 -8.38 21.36
N THR A 572 7.57 -8.28 22.14
CA THR A 572 6.38 -9.10 21.95
C THR A 572 5.48 -8.41 20.94
N TYR A 573 5.07 -9.14 19.91
CA TYR A 573 4.20 -8.68 18.85
C TYR A 573 2.86 -9.40 18.92
N THR A 574 1.78 -8.66 18.71
CA THR A 574 0.50 -9.22 18.27
C THR A 574 0.61 -9.53 16.79
N ALA A 575 0.71 -10.81 16.46
CA ALA A 575 0.64 -11.33 15.09
C ALA A 575 -0.82 -11.60 14.72
N GLU A 576 -1.29 -10.99 13.65
CA GLU A 576 -2.62 -11.16 13.06
C GLU A 576 -2.49 -11.95 11.75
N PHE A 577 -3.29 -13.00 11.60
CA PHE A 577 -3.31 -13.86 10.42
C PHE A 577 -4.67 -13.75 9.74
N ARG A 578 -4.72 -13.22 8.52
CA ARG A 578 -5.96 -13.10 7.72
C ARG A 578 -6.08 -14.31 6.80
N PHE A 579 -7.02 -15.21 7.07
CA PHE A 579 -7.17 -16.49 6.37
C PHE A 579 -8.62 -16.80 5.98
N SER A 580 -8.80 -17.73 5.05
CA SER A 580 -10.07 -18.29 4.63
C SER A 580 -9.95 -19.81 4.52
N THR A 581 -10.80 -20.55 5.24
CA THR A 581 -10.72 -22.02 5.35
C THR A 581 -11.96 -22.61 6.04
N GLU A 582 -12.16 -23.92 5.92
CA GLU A 582 -13.18 -24.67 6.67
C GLU A 582 -12.76 -24.94 8.13
N GLU A 583 -13.72 -25.22 9.01
CA GLU A 583 -13.46 -25.49 10.44
C GLU A 583 -12.41 -26.59 10.65
N GLY A 584 -11.49 -26.36 11.59
CA GLY A 584 -10.58 -27.39 12.09
C GLY A 584 -9.28 -27.57 11.29
N ASN A 585 -9.05 -26.77 10.24
CA ASN A 585 -7.74 -26.67 9.60
C ASN A 585 -6.67 -26.19 10.59
N LYS A 586 -5.39 -26.47 10.29
CA LYS A 586 -4.27 -26.14 11.18
C LYS A 586 -3.07 -25.59 10.42
N PHE A 587 -2.41 -24.62 11.02
CA PHE A 587 -1.15 -24.07 10.53
C PHE A 587 -0.26 -23.60 11.69
N HIS A 588 1.02 -23.41 11.42
CA HIS A 588 1.94 -22.76 12.34
C HIS A 588 2.85 -21.79 11.58
N VAL A 589 3.54 -20.93 12.32
CA VAL A 589 4.54 -20.02 11.78
C VAL A 589 5.89 -20.30 12.42
N GLU A 590 6.89 -20.49 11.57
CA GLU A 590 8.29 -20.61 11.96
C GLU A 590 9.00 -19.28 11.73
N VAL A 591 9.85 -18.89 12.68
CA VAL A 591 10.80 -17.77 12.55
C VAL A 591 12.21 -18.34 12.68
N ASP A 592 13.04 -18.11 11.68
CA ASP A 592 14.39 -18.66 11.55
C ASP A 592 14.45 -20.19 11.75
N GLY A 593 13.43 -20.88 11.21
CA GLY A 593 13.28 -22.34 11.30
C GLY A 593 12.85 -22.84 12.68
N THR A 594 12.44 -21.95 13.59
CA THR A 594 11.86 -22.31 14.88
C THR A 594 10.36 -22.02 14.87
N ASP A 595 9.51 -23.00 15.17
CA ASP A 595 8.08 -22.77 15.38
C ASP A 595 7.86 -21.81 16.58
N VAL A 596 7.28 -20.64 16.31
CA VAL A 596 7.04 -19.58 17.32
C VAL A 596 5.58 -19.47 17.74
N THR A 597 4.65 -20.12 17.03
CA THR A 597 3.21 -20.02 17.34
C THR A 597 2.67 -21.27 18.01
N GLY A 598 3.30 -22.43 17.76
CA GLY A 598 2.65 -23.73 17.86
C GLY A 598 1.56 -23.90 16.79
N SER A 599 0.95 -25.08 16.79
CA SER A 599 -0.23 -25.38 15.95
C SER A 599 -1.41 -24.46 16.31
N ILE A 600 -1.88 -23.70 15.32
CA ILE A 600 -3.07 -22.84 15.38
C ILE A 600 -4.22 -23.57 14.70
N ILE A 601 -5.32 -23.80 15.42
CA ILE A 601 -6.56 -24.34 14.85
C ILE A 601 -7.39 -23.17 14.31
N THR A 602 -7.88 -23.28 13.09
CA THR A 602 -8.66 -22.24 12.42
C THR A 602 -10.17 -22.53 12.50
N PRO A 603 -11.00 -21.55 12.88
CA PRO A 603 -12.45 -21.66 12.77
C PRO A 603 -12.91 -21.55 11.30
N ASP A 604 -14.13 -22.01 11.02
CA ASP A 604 -14.75 -21.86 9.69
C ASP A 604 -14.89 -20.39 9.30
N SER A 605 -14.40 -20.01 8.13
CA SER A 605 -14.57 -18.66 7.60
C SER A 605 -15.96 -18.41 6.99
N GLY A 606 -16.76 -19.46 6.77
CA GLY A 606 -18.11 -19.38 6.22
C GLY A 606 -18.15 -19.31 4.68
N GLY A 607 -17.06 -19.74 4.03
CA GLY A 607 -16.88 -19.79 2.58
C GLY A 607 -15.48 -19.35 2.14
N TYR A 608 -15.00 -19.89 1.03
CA TYR A 608 -13.62 -19.64 0.55
C TYR A 608 -13.34 -18.19 0.12
N ASN A 609 -14.38 -17.42 -0.20
CA ASN A 609 -14.31 -15.99 -0.50
C ASN A 609 -14.55 -15.09 0.72
N LYS A 610 -14.58 -15.65 1.93
CA LYS A 610 -14.75 -14.89 3.18
C LYS A 610 -13.54 -15.11 4.06
N TYR A 611 -12.94 -14.02 4.53
CA TYR A 611 -11.75 -14.08 5.39
C TYR A 611 -12.07 -13.79 6.86
N ARG A 612 -11.30 -14.41 7.74
CA ARG A 612 -11.25 -14.16 9.18
C ARG A 612 -9.85 -13.79 9.61
N THR A 613 -9.74 -13.12 10.75
CA THR A 613 -8.45 -12.74 11.33
C THR A 613 -8.29 -13.41 12.70
N LEU A 614 -7.17 -14.11 12.90
CA LEU A 614 -6.77 -14.68 14.19
C LEU A 614 -5.56 -13.94 14.74
N GLU A 615 -5.48 -13.79 16.06
CA GLU A 615 -4.38 -13.13 16.75
C GLU A 615 -3.53 -14.12 17.56
N ARG A 616 -2.21 -13.92 17.58
CA ARG A 616 -1.27 -14.64 18.44
C ARG A 616 -0.19 -13.70 18.98
N GLN A 617 0.19 -13.87 20.24
CA GLN A 617 1.38 -13.18 20.77
C GLN A 617 2.61 -13.99 20.40
N ILE A 618 3.59 -13.36 19.76
CA ILE A 618 4.89 -13.95 19.46
C ILE A 618 6.00 -13.01 19.90
N THR A 619 7.13 -13.55 20.34
CA THR A 619 8.31 -12.73 20.64
C THR A 619 9.22 -12.76 19.43
N LEU A 620 9.61 -11.57 18.96
CA LEU A 620 10.52 -11.42 17.85
C LEU A 620 11.72 -10.60 18.30
N THR A 621 12.89 -10.94 17.78
CA THR A 621 14.09 -10.11 17.93
C THR A 621 14.15 -9.08 16.81
N SER A 622 14.77 -7.94 17.04
CA SER A 622 15.00 -6.94 15.99
C SER A 622 16.03 -7.45 15.00
N GLY A 623 15.82 -7.12 13.73
CA GLY A 623 16.68 -7.52 12.62
C GLY A 623 15.93 -8.43 11.66
N ARG A 624 16.70 -8.96 10.71
CA ARG A 624 16.18 -9.77 9.63
C ARG A 624 15.84 -11.17 10.09
N HIS A 625 14.65 -11.62 9.73
CA HIS A 625 14.15 -12.95 10.01
C HIS A 625 13.65 -13.65 8.74
N THR A 626 13.78 -14.97 8.72
CA THR A 626 13.02 -15.82 7.78
C THR A 626 11.74 -16.24 8.47
N MET A 627 10.58 -15.88 7.91
CA MET A 627 9.30 -16.38 8.39
C MET A 627 8.77 -17.45 7.44
N LYS A 628 8.22 -18.54 7.95
CA LYS A 628 7.59 -19.59 7.14
C LYS A 628 6.23 -19.92 7.70
N VAL A 629 5.20 -19.83 6.86
CA VAL A 629 3.88 -20.34 7.17
C VAL A 629 3.83 -21.77 6.68
N VAL A 630 3.53 -22.70 7.58
CA VAL A 630 3.43 -24.12 7.26
C VAL A 630 2.01 -24.58 7.59
N ARG A 631 1.41 -25.26 6.63
CA ARG A 631 0.11 -25.88 6.81
C ARG A 631 0.27 -27.28 7.38
N GLU A 632 -0.45 -27.58 8.44
CA GLU A 632 -0.35 -28.86 9.12
C GLU A 632 -1.42 -29.87 8.69
N ASP A 633 -2.65 -29.43 8.38
CA ASP A 633 -3.79 -30.34 8.12
C ASP A 633 -4.90 -29.70 7.26
N GLY A 634 -5.80 -30.55 6.72
CA GLY A 634 -7.05 -30.22 6.03
C GLY A 634 -6.96 -30.14 4.49
N ARG A 635 -7.90 -29.43 3.82
CA ARG A 635 -7.76 -28.93 2.41
C ARG A 635 -8.25 -27.47 2.25
N TRP A 636 -7.88 -26.82 1.15
CA TRP A 636 -8.38 -25.49 0.75
C TRP A 636 -8.14 -24.39 1.79
N PHE A 637 -6.86 -24.07 2.01
CA PHE A 637 -6.46 -23.02 2.94
C PHE A 637 -5.93 -21.81 2.18
N PHE A 638 -6.50 -20.65 2.46
CA PHE A 638 -6.08 -19.37 1.88
C PHE A 638 -5.57 -18.46 2.99
N MET A 639 -4.44 -17.81 2.77
CA MET A 639 -3.92 -16.76 3.64
C MET A 639 -3.72 -15.49 2.81
N ASN A 640 -4.31 -14.39 3.24
CA ASN A 640 -4.20 -13.09 2.57
C ASN A 640 -2.94 -12.36 3.08
N TRP A 641 -2.94 -11.95 4.34
CA TRP A 641 -1.81 -11.24 4.93
C TRP A 641 -1.52 -11.68 6.36
N MET A 642 -0.28 -11.44 6.79
CA MET A 642 0.13 -11.50 8.20
C MET A 642 0.57 -10.12 8.65
N ARG A 643 0.07 -9.64 9.79
CA ARG A 643 0.45 -8.33 10.33
C ARG A 643 1.01 -8.50 11.72
N PHE A 644 2.10 -7.81 12.01
CA PHE A 644 2.81 -7.91 13.28
C PHE A 644 2.91 -6.53 13.88
N THR A 645 2.15 -6.32 14.95
CA THR A 645 2.11 -5.06 15.69
C THR A 645 2.84 -5.24 17.01
N LEU A 646 3.91 -4.49 17.26
CA LEU A 646 4.60 -4.49 18.54
C LEU A 646 3.57 -4.19 19.63
N ALA A 647 3.51 -5.05 20.64
CA ALA A 647 2.57 -4.94 21.74
C ALA A 647 2.66 -3.52 22.31
N ASN A 648 1.54 -2.82 22.23
CA ASN A 648 1.47 -1.40 22.56
C ASN A 648 1.83 -1.22 24.04
N PRO A 649 2.89 -0.46 24.39
CA PRO A 649 3.23 -0.20 25.79
C PRO A 649 2.15 0.62 26.51
N ASP A 650 1.27 1.30 25.75
CA ASP A 650 0.12 2.03 26.27
C ASP A 650 -1.21 1.25 26.18
N GLU A 651 -1.17 -0.05 25.85
CA GLU A 651 -2.31 -0.97 25.93
C GLU A 651 -2.30 -1.69 27.28
N ILE A 652 -3.41 -1.61 28.00
CA ILE A 652 -3.63 -2.38 29.22
C ILE A 652 -4.57 -3.53 28.86
N LYS A 653 -4.06 -4.76 28.84
CA LYS A 653 -4.90 -5.96 28.66
C LYS A 653 -5.00 -6.73 29.98
N ILE A 654 -6.24 -7.02 30.39
CA ILE A 654 -6.53 -7.76 31.61
C ILE A 654 -7.39 -8.96 31.23
N GLN A 655 -6.89 -10.16 31.52
CA GLN A 655 -7.65 -11.39 31.37
C GLN A 655 -8.66 -11.51 32.52
N ALA A 656 -9.91 -11.83 32.20
CA ALA A 656 -10.99 -11.84 33.17
C ALA A 656 -10.78 -12.91 34.26
N GLU A 657 -10.15 -14.02 33.90
CA GLU A 657 -9.89 -15.16 34.77
C GLU A 657 -8.72 -14.95 35.75
N LEU A 658 -8.08 -13.76 35.74
CA LEU A 658 -6.96 -13.43 36.63
C LEU A 658 -7.30 -12.29 37.63
N PRO A 659 -8.41 -12.35 38.40
CA PRO A 659 -8.73 -11.32 39.36
C PRO A 659 -7.80 -11.38 40.59
N SER A 660 -7.54 -10.22 41.19
CA SER A 660 -6.90 -10.11 42.51
C SER A 660 -7.90 -10.44 43.63
N LEU A 661 -9.16 -10.03 43.47
CA LEU A 661 -10.27 -10.29 44.39
C LEU A 661 -11.57 -10.50 43.62
N GLN A 662 -12.50 -11.26 44.19
CA GLN A 662 -13.81 -11.52 43.59
C GLN A 662 -14.91 -11.64 44.64
N ASP A 663 -16.17 -11.47 44.22
CA ASP A 663 -17.37 -11.81 44.98
C ASP A 663 -18.49 -12.26 44.01
N GLY A 664 -19.23 -13.30 44.41
CA GLY A 664 -20.37 -13.87 43.66
C GLY A 664 -20.07 -14.58 42.34
N THR A 665 -18.95 -14.29 41.67
CA THR A 665 -18.58 -14.86 40.35
C THR A 665 -18.02 -16.29 40.39
N TRP A 666 -18.29 -17.09 39.34
CA TRP A 666 -17.70 -18.44 39.17
C TRP A 666 -16.60 -18.47 38.10
N LEU A 667 -15.37 -18.79 38.51
CA LEU A 667 -14.26 -19.03 37.60
C LEU A 667 -14.34 -20.46 37.04
N PHE A 668 -14.67 -20.62 35.75
CA PHE A 668 -14.59 -21.91 35.06
C PHE A 668 -13.26 -22.04 34.33
N ALA A 669 -12.42 -22.97 34.77
CA ALA A 669 -11.28 -23.45 34.00
C ALA A 669 -11.49 -24.94 33.70
N ASN A 670 -12.02 -25.28 32.51
CA ASN A 670 -11.53 -26.40 31.66
C ASN A 670 -12.54 -27.03 30.66
N ASP A 671 -13.86 -26.89 30.78
CA ASP A 671 -14.78 -27.75 29.98
C ASP A 671 -15.53 -27.05 28.81
N ALA A 672 -15.25 -25.78 28.54
CA ALA A 672 -15.71 -25.08 27.33
C ALA A 672 -14.54 -24.27 26.75
N ILE A 673 -13.74 -24.95 25.92
CA ILE A 673 -12.73 -24.32 25.08
C ILE A 673 -13.48 -23.47 24.03
N ASN A 674 -13.14 -22.18 23.96
CA ASN A 674 -13.66 -21.26 22.94
C ASN A 674 -13.27 -21.71 21.52
N ASP A 675 -13.94 -21.21 20.49
CA ASP A 675 -13.57 -21.43 19.07
C ASP A 675 -12.15 -20.94 18.74
N ASP A 676 -11.50 -20.17 19.63
CA ASP A 676 -10.10 -19.70 19.56
C ASP A 676 -9.16 -20.25 20.66
N GLY A 677 -9.63 -21.14 21.54
CA GLY A 677 -8.79 -21.79 22.56
C GLY A 677 -8.57 -21.06 23.89
N THR A 678 -9.24 -19.93 24.18
CA THR A 678 -9.03 -19.14 25.42
C THR A 678 -10.00 -19.49 26.58
N VAL A 679 -9.65 -19.14 27.83
CA VAL A 679 -10.44 -19.38 29.07
C VAL A 679 -11.26 -18.12 29.42
N GLY A 680 -12.37 -18.22 30.17
CA GLY A 680 -13.18 -17.07 30.58
C GLY A 680 -13.98 -17.27 31.89
N VAL A 681 -14.63 -16.21 32.37
CA VAL A 681 -15.43 -16.18 33.61
C VAL A 681 -16.92 -16.22 33.29
N SER A 682 -17.70 -16.98 34.06
CA SER A 682 -19.15 -17.12 33.87
C SER A 682 -19.92 -17.13 35.19
N VAL A 683 -21.26 -17.25 35.09
CA VAL A 683 -22.22 -17.20 36.22
C VAL A 683 -22.06 -15.91 37.01
N ILE A 684 -22.70 -14.86 36.49
CA ILE A 684 -22.63 -13.51 37.03
C ILE A 684 -24.05 -13.06 37.37
N ASP A 685 -24.27 -12.74 38.64
CA ASP A 685 -25.51 -12.18 39.16
C ASP A 685 -25.37 -10.68 39.43
N MET A 686 -26.52 -9.99 39.53
CA MET A 686 -26.56 -8.60 39.96
C MET A 686 -25.85 -8.41 41.31
N GLY A 687 -24.86 -7.53 41.34
CA GLY A 687 -24.04 -7.23 42.52
C GLY A 687 -22.67 -7.92 42.54
N ASP A 688 -22.46 -8.91 41.67
CA ASP A 688 -21.18 -9.62 41.56
C ASP A 688 -20.07 -8.70 41.04
N TRP A 689 -18.83 -9.00 41.39
CA TRP A 689 -17.69 -8.18 40.95
C TRP A 689 -16.35 -8.93 40.89
N LEU A 690 -15.48 -8.45 40.01
CA LEU A 690 -14.06 -8.80 39.93
C LEU A 690 -13.20 -7.55 40.09
N GLN A 691 -12.12 -7.64 40.87
CA GLN A 691 -11.14 -6.56 41.09
C GLN A 691 -9.74 -7.01 40.70
N TYR A 692 -8.99 -6.07 40.11
CA TYR A 692 -7.63 -6.23 39.64
C TYR A 692 -6.79 -5.11 40.25
N ASP A 693 -5.80 -5.48 41.06
CA ASP A 693 -4.93 -4.53 41.74
C ASP A 693 -3.64 -4.28 40.94
N GLN A 694 -3.02 -3.13 41.15
CA GLN A 694 -1.74 -2.74 40.55
C GLN A 694 -1.77 -2.65 39.02
N VAL A 695 -2.93 -2.34 38.44
CA VAL A 695 -3.06 -2.06 37.01
C VAL A 695 -2.26 -0.81 36.70
N GLN A 696 -1.21 -0.94 35.87
CA GLN A 696 -0.39 0.19 35.47
C GLN A 696 -1.06 0.93 34.31
N VAL A 697 -1.44 2.18 34.55
CA VAL A 697 -1.87 3.12 33.53
C VAL A 697 -0.65 3.95 33.11
N PRO A 698 -0.18 3.82 31.85
CA PRO A 698 1.10 4.39 31.43
C PRO A 698 1.02 5.91 31.24
N GLN A 699 -0.12 6.44 30.80
CA GLN A 699 -0.31 7.88 30.55
C GLN A 699 -1.70 8.36 30.96
N THR A 700 -1.82 9.61 31.42
CA THR A 700 -3.12 10.22 31.70
C THR A 700 -3.82 10.53 30.40
N GLY A 701 -5.05 10.07 30.23
CA GLY A 701 -5.82 10.33 29.01
C GLY A 701 -7.14 9.58 28.93
N ASN A 702 -7.79 9.68 27.77
CA ASN A 702 -8.97 8.90 27.46
C ASN A 702 -8.54 7.57 26.84
N TYR A 703 -9.13 6.48 27.29
CA TYR A 703 -8.86 5.13 26.82
C TYR A 703 -10.12 4.53 26.20
N LEU A 704 -9.96 3.88 25.05
CA LEU A 704 -10.95 2.96 24.51
C LEU A 704 -10.95 1.71 25.37
N PHE A 705 -12.01 1.54 26.18
CA PHE A 705 -12.24 0.39 27.03
C PHE A 705 -13.06 -0.65 26.26
N GLN A 706 -12.46 -1.79 25.98
CA GLN A 706 -13.06 -2.87 25.22
C GLN A 706 -13.30 -4.05 26.15
N MET A 707 -14.48 -4.67 26.04
CA MET A 707 -14.81 -5.88 26.79
C MET A 707 -15.25 -6.99 25.84
N ARG A 708 -14.59 -8.15 25.92
CA ARG A 708 -14.90 -9.32 25.10
C ARG A 708 -15.75 -10.32 25.88
N TYR A 709 -16.91 -10.68 25.35
CA TYR A 709 -17.91 -11.50 26.04
C TYR A 709 -18.78 -12.32 25.07
N SER A 710 -19.48 -13.32 25.59
CA SER A 710 -20.63 -13.97 24.95
C SER A 710 -21.79 -14.12 25.93
N THR A 711 -23.02 -14.05 25.43
CA THR A 711 -24.27 -14.15 26.21
C THR A 711 -25.39 -14.81 25.41
N VAL A 712 -26.37 -15.37 26.11
CA VAL A 712 -27.63 -15.94 25.58
C VAL A 712 -28.85 -15.05 25.87
N ASN A 713 -28.65 -13.89 26.49
CA ASN A 713 -29.72 -13.14 27.10
C ASN A 713 -30.29 -12.07 26.16
N SER A 714 -31.61 -12.07 25.99
CA SER A 714 -32.34 -10.98 25.32
C SER A 714 -32.46 -9.72 26.18
N ASP A 715 -32.30 -9.85 27.50
CA ASP A 715 -32.36 -8.73 28.44
C ASP A 715 -30.98 -8.05 28.56
N ALA A 716 -30.98 -6.72 28.72
CA ALA A 716 -29.76 -5.91 28.77
C ALA A 716 -28.87 -6.26 29.99
N LEU A 717 -27.65 -6.71 29.74
CA LEU A 717 -26.63 -6.93 30.76
C LEU A 717 -25.91 -5.61 31.07
N LYS A 718 -25.84 -5.20 32.34
CA LYS A 718 -25.24 -3.92 32.73
C LYS A 718 -24.17 -4.03 33.80
N PHE A 719 -23.16 -3.19 33.69
CA PHE A 719 -22.01 -3.15 34.59
C PHE A 719 -21.40 -1.76 34.67
N LYS A 720 -20.46 -1.57 35.60
CA LYS A 720 -19.64 -0.35 35.70
C LYS A 720 -18.21 -0.67 36.08
N LEU A 721 -17.29 0.21 35.69
CA LEU A 721 -15.89 0.19 36.11
C LEU A 721 -15.67 1.20 37.23
N LEU A 722 -15.20 0.72 38.38
CA LEU A 722 -14.65 1.58 39.42
C LEU A 722 -13.11 1.59 39.34
N VAL A 723 -12.53 2.78 39.37
CA VAL A 723 -11.09 3.01 39.48
C VAL A 723 -10.81 3.59 40.86
N ASP A 724 -10.00 2.89 41.66
CA ASP A 724 -9.70 3.25 43.05
C ASP A 724 -10.95 3.49 43.91
N GLY A 725 -11.98 2.69 43.64
CA GLY A 725 -13.27 2.73 44.34
C GLY A 725 -14.21 3.86 43.89
N VAL A 726 -13.82 4.67 42.89
CA VAL A 726 -14.66 5.71 42.29
C VAL A 726 -15.23 5.21 40.97
N ASP A 727 -16.53 5.42 40.75
CA ASP A 727 -17.19 5.07 39.48
C ASP A 727 -16.62 5.92 38.33
N ALA A 728 -15.96 5.28 37.37
CA ALA A 728 -15.23 5.93 36.29
C ALA A 728 -16.01 5.98 34.97
N THR A 729 -17.04 5.14 34.81
CA THR A 729 -17.77 4.98 33.55
C THR A 729 -19.26 5.27 33.66
N GLY A 730 -19.83 5.27 34.86
CA GLY A 730 -21.26 5.07 35.03
C GLY A 730 -21.67 3.66 34.58
N GLU A 731 -22.98 3.46 34.41
CA GLU A 731 -23.57 2.20 33.96
C GLU A 731 -23.38 2.01 32.44
N LEU A 732 -22.81 0.87 32.07
CA LEU A 732 -22.54 0.43 30.69
C LEU A 732 -23.38 -0.82 30.40
N SER A 733 -23.84 -0.96 29.16
CA SER A 733 -24.66 -2.10 28.72
C SER A 733 -23.93 -2.97 27.69
N LEU A 734 -24.21 -4.26 27.72
CA LEU A 734 -23.81 -5.25 26.72
C LEU A 734 -25.03 -5.75 25.96
N GLU A 735 -24.83 -6.02 24.68
CA GLU A 735 -25.89 -6.48 23.76
C GLU A 735 -25.93 -8.01 23.72
N ASP A 736 -27.05 -8.58 23.27
CA ASP A 736 -27.11 -10.02 22.99
C ASP A 736 -26.08 -10.39 21.91
N THR A 737 -25.42 -11.54 22.09
CA THR A 737 -24.50 -12.12 21.10
C THR A 737 -25.13 -13.26 20.29
N GLY A 738 -26.34 -13.68 20.64
CA GLY A 738 -27.07 -14.75 19.97
C GLY A 738 -26.54 -16.16 20.31
N GLY A 739 -25.91 -16.32 21.47
CA GLY A 739 -25.45 -17.61 22.01
C GLY A 739 -24.11 -17.57 22.77
N VAL A 740 -23.94 -18.43 23.79
CA VAL A 740 -22.70 -18.51 24.61
C VAL A 740 -21.43 -18.88 23.85
N LYS A 741 -21.54 -19.37 22.61
CA LYS A 741 -20.39 -19.65 21.73
C LYS A 741 -20.04 -18.50 20.79
N LYS A 742 -20.89 -17.47 20.70
CA LYS A 742 -20.70 -16.32 19.79
C LYS A 742 -20.07 -15.17 20.56
N MET A 743 -18.76 -14.98 20.40
CA MET A 743 -18.05 -13.90 21.08
C MET A 743 -18.26 -12.56 20.36
N LYS A 744 -18.47 -11.50 21.15
CA LYS A 744 -18.50 -10.10 20.71
C LYS A 744 -17.52 -9.28 21.54
N THR A 745 -17.05 -8.18 20.97
CA THR A 745 -16.32 -7.15 21.72
C THR A 745 -17.16 -5.88 21.71
N SER A 746 -17.50 -5.37 22.89
CA SER A 746 -18.14 -4.06 23.03
C SER A 746 -17.08 -3.02 23.37
N ASP A 747 -17.21 -1.85 22.75
CA ASP A 747 -16.29 -0.73 22.90
C ASP A 747 -16.96 0.41 23.70
N PHE A 748 -16.24 0.90 24.70
CA PHE A 748 -16.59 1.97 25.64
C PHE A 748 -15.42 2.96 25.77
N ASN A 749 -15.60 4.05 26.51
CA ASN A 749 -14.53 5.00 26.81
C ASN A 749 -14.43 5.25 28.31
N VAL A 750 -13.21 5.47 28.79
CA VAL A 750 -12.93 5.81 30.19
C VAL A 750 -11.74 6.76 30.26
N SER A 751 -11.79 7.78 31.11
CA SER A 751 -10.63 8.62 31.42
C SER A 751 -9.85 8.00 32.56
N LEU A 752 -8.54 7.82 32.37
CA LEU A 752 -7.64 7.24 33.36
C LEU A 752 -6.48 8.19 33.65
N GLU A 753 -6.04 8.24 34.90
CA GLU A 753 -4.83 8.94 35.30
C GLU A 753 -3.61 8.00 35.20
N ALA A 754 -2.43 8.53 34.86
CA ALA A 754 -1.20 7.75 34.86
C ALA A 754 -0.84 7.30 36.28
N GLY A 755 -0.41 6.05 36.43
CA GLY A 755 0.01 5.48 37.70
C GLY A 755 -0.49 4.06 37.91
N SER A 756 -0.36 3.60 39.15
CA SER A 756 -0.80 2.27 39.56
C SER A 756 -2.17 2.36 40.21
N HIS A 757 -3.16 1.65 39.67
CA HIS A 757 -4.57 1.75 40.08
C HIS A 757 -5.18 0.38 40.42
N SER A 758 -6.33 0.40 41.09
CA SER A 758 -7.22 -0.75 41.26
C SER A 758 -8.43 -0.61 40.34
N PHE A 759 -8.68 -1.61 39.50
CA PHE A 759 -9.83 -1.65 38.60
C PHE A 759 -10.83 -2.67 39.12
N LYS A 760 -12.10 -2.29 39.27
CA LYS A 760 -13.18 -3.18 39.71
C LYS A 760 -14.37 -3.11 38.75
N ILE A 761 -14.74 -4.25 38.19
CA ILE A 761 -15.97 -4.39 37.40
C ILE A 761 -17.09 -4.86 38.33
N VAL A 762 -18.18 -4.10 38.40
CA VAL A 762 -19.37 -4.43 39.19
C VAL A 762 -20.56 -4.59 38.26
N TRP A 763 -21.23 -5.73 38.33
CA TRP A 763 -22.43 -6.00 37.55
C TRP A 763 -23.65 -5.39 38.23
N THR A 764 -24.34 -4.48 37.54
CA THR A 764 -25.48 -3.75 38.07
C THR A 764 -26.81 -4.32 37.62
N GLU A 765 -26.83 -5.09 36.53
CA GLU A 765 -27.99 -5.85 36.05
C GLU A 765 -27.49 -7.11 35.33
N ALA A 766 -27.63 -8.28 35.97
CA ALA A 766 -27.20 -9.55 35.40
C ALA A 766 -28.04 -10.72 35.95
N HIS A 767 -28.54 -11.56 35.03
CA HIS A 767 -29.37 -12.74 35.32
C HIS A 767 -29.08 -13.89 34.35
N ALA A 768 -27.82 -14.11 33.95
CA ALA A 768 -27.50 -15.05 32.86
C ALA A 768 -26.09 -15.66 32.88
N ASN A 769 -25.94 -16.74 32.10
CA ASN A 769 -24.64 -17.32 31.73
C ASN A 769 -23.97 -16.46 30.65
N ILE A 770 -23.10 -15.55 31.09
CA ILE A 770 -22.12 -14.85 30.26
C ILE A 770 -20.81 -15.66 30.23
N VAL A 771 -20.02 -15.57 29.15
CA VAL A 771 -18.58 -15.88 29.19
C VAL A 771 -17.83 -14.57 28.96
N TRP A 772 -17.31 -13.97 30.03
CA TRP A 772 -16.43 -12.80 29.94
C TRP A 772 -14.97 -13.27 29.81
N ASN A 773 -14.28 -12.81 28.77
CA ASN A 773 -12.94 -13.27 28.41
C ASN A 773 -11.84 -12.29 28.85
N TRP A 774 -11.85 -11.07 28.30
CA TRP A 774 -10.87 -10.05 28.68
C TRP A 774 -11.44 -8.66 28.60
N MET A 775 -10.73 -7.73 29.23
CA MET A 775 -10.85 -6.30 28.96
C MET A 775 -9.53 -5.70 28.47
N LYS A 776 -9.65 -4.70 27.62
CA LYS A 776 -8.51 -4.01 27.01
C LYS A 776 -8.74 -2.50 27.06
N PHE A 777 -7.71 -1.74 27.41
CA PHE A 777 -7.75 -0.28 27.44
C PHE A 777 -6.66 0.26 26.52
N ASN A 778 -7.04 1.01 25.50
CA ASN A 778 -6.10 1.61 24.54
C ASN A 778 -6.14 3.14 24.64
N LEU A 779 -5.01 3.76 24.99
CA LEU A 779 -4.90 5.22 25.03
C LEU A 779 -5.30 5.84 23.68
N GLN A 780 -6.28 6.74 23.72
CA GLN A 780 -6.71 7.55 22.59
C GLN A 780 -6.00 8.90 22.64
N GLY A 781 -5.26 9.25 21.60
CA GLY A 781 -4.64 10.57 21.45
C GLY A 781 -5.52 11.58 20.69
N SER A 782 -4.98 12.78 20.47
CA SER A 782 -5.47 13.73 19.46
C SER A 782 -4.66 13.55 18.17
N PHE A 783 -5.11 12.67 17.28
CA PHE A 783 -4.52 12.48 15.95
C PHE A 783 -5.45 13.04 14.89
N SER A 784 -4.89 13.81 13.98
CA SER A 784 -5.54 14.20 12.74
C SER A 784 -4.52 14.14 11.61
N LYS A 785 -4.86 13.44 10.53
CA LYS A 785 -4.06 13.37 9.32
C LYS A 785 -4.94 13.61 8.11
N THR A 786 -4.67 14.67 7.38
CA THR A 786 -5.30 14.97 6.09
C THR A 786 -4.45 14.40 4.96
N ILE A 787 -5.11 13.73 4.02
CA ILE A 787 -4.54 13.19 2.81
C ILE A 787 -5.29 13.82 1.64
N GLU A 788 -4.60 14.65 0.88
CA GLU A 788 -5.14 15.23 -0.36
C GLU A 788 -5.41 14.10 -1.36
N ALA A 789 -6.55 14.16 -2.04
CA ALA A 789 -7.04 13.04 -2.82
C ALA A 789 -6.18 12.77 -4.07
N GLU A 790 -5.54 13.81 -4.61
CA GLU A 790 -4.62 13.70 -5.73
C GLU A 790 -3.32 12.93 -5.41
N ASN A 791 -3.03 12.70 -4.12
CA ASN A 791 -1.83 11.98 -3.67
C ASN A 791 -2.05 10.47 -3.58
N TYR A 792 -2.87 9.90 -4.47
CA TYR A 792 -3.05 8.45 -4.54
C TYR A 792 -1.78 7.77 -5.11
N ASN A 793 -1.46 6.58 -4.58
CA ASN A 793 -0.37 5.73 -5.06
C ASN A 793 -0.69 5.10 -6.42
N MET A 794 -1.96 4.78 -6.65
CA MET A 794 -2.41 4.12 -7.88
C MET A 794 -3.86 4.50 -8.17
N GLN A 795 -4.23 4.57 -9.45
CA GLN A 795 -5.61 4.59 -9.90
C GLN A 795 -5.84 3.42 -10.86
N TRP A 796 -7.03 2.81 -10.83
CA TRP A 796 -7.32 1.66 -11.68
C TRP A 796 -8.83 1.38 -11.80
N ASN A 797 -9.25 0.53 -12.74
CA ASN A 797 -10.64 0.06 -12.86
C ASN A 797 -10.69 -1.44 -12.56
N LEU A 798 -11.42 -1.87 -11.51
CA LEU A 798 -11.48 -3.28 -11.07
C LEU A 798 -11.91 -4.23 -12.19
N ASN A 799 -12.84 -3.83 -13.06
CA ASN A 799 -13.30 -4.66 -14.18
C ASN A 799 -12.24 -4.87 -15.28
N LYS A 800 -11.18 -4.06 -15.31
CA LYS A 800 -10.18 -4.05 -16.39
C LYS A 800 -8.77 -4.39 -15.91
N GLU A 801 -8.62 -4.82 -14.66
CA GLU A 801 -7.35 -5.25 -14.05
C GLU A 801 -6.63 -6.35 -14.82
N TYR A 802 -7.33 -7.05 -15.72
CA TYR A 802 -6.80 -8.13 -16.52
C TYR A 802 -6.98 -7.96 -18.04
N GLU A 803 -7.37 -6.79 -18.55
CA GLU A 803 -7.67 -6.58 -19.98
C GLU A 803 -6.63 -5.73 -20.77
N TRP A 804 -6.24 -6.19 -21.96
CA TRP A 804 -5.26 -5.56 -22.87
C TRP A 804 -5.61 -4.12 -23.31
N ALA A 805 -6.89 -3.81 -23.48
CA ALA A 805 -7.37 -2.58 -24.10
C ALA A 805 -7.91 -1.55 -23.11
N GLY A 806 -7.72 -1.75 -21.80
CA GLY A 806 -8.24 -0.84 -20.79
C GLY A 806 -7.63 0.56 -20.94
N LYS A 807 -8.41 1.50 -21.49
CA LYS A 807 -8.19 2.92 -21.22
C LYS A 807 -8.13 3.10 -19.71
N ASP A 808 -7.22 3.97 -19.25
CA ASP A 808 -7.29 4.58 -17.93
C ASP A 808 -8.75 4.78 -17.52
N THR A 809 -9.00 4.63 -16.22
CA THR A 809 -10.26 4.97 -15.53
C THR A 809 -10.89 6.26 -16.05
N GLY A 810 -10.08 7.18 -16.59
CA GLY A 810 -10.52 8.50 -17.01
C GLY A 810 -10.59 9.44 -15.82
N ILE A 811 -10.18 8.96 -14.63
CA ILE A 811 -9.94 9.77 -13.45
C ILE A 811 -8.92 10.85 -13.81
N VAL A 812 -9.25 12.09 -13.48
CA VAL A 812 -8.41 13.25 -13.71
C VAL A 812 -8.31 14.07 -12.44
N VAL A 813 -7.12 14.59 -12.19
CA VAL A 813 -6.92 15.68 -11.21
C VAL A 813 -7.24 16.99 -11.92
N GLY A 814 -8.13 17.77 -11.33
CA GLY A 814 -8.57 19.04 -11.87
C GLY A 814 -8.57 20.13 -10.80
N THR A 815 -8.60 21.37 -11.26
CA THR A 815 -8.81 22.53 -10.40
C THR A 815 -10.26 22.98 -10.52
N TYR A 816 -10.93 23.08 -9.37
CA TYR A 816 -12.34 23.42 -9.21
C TYR A 816 -12.48 24.63 -8.28
N MET A 817 -13.67 25.20 -8.22
CA MET A 817 -13.97 26.34 -7.35
C MET A 817 -14.92 25.91 -6.25
N ASP A 818 -14.59 26.16 -4.99
CA ASP A 818 -15.54 26.12 -3.87
C ASP A 818 -15.84 27.56 -3.46
N GLY A 819 -16.95 28.10 -3.95
CA GLY A 819 -17.22 29.54 -3.90
C GLY A 819 -16.13 30.37 -4.61
N GLU A 820 -15.36 31.16 -3.86
CA GLU A 820 -14.24 31.97 -4.37
C GLU A 820 -12.86 31.27 -4.25
N GLN A 821 -12.80 30.09 -3.61
CA GLN A 821 -11.56 29.38 -3.36
C GLN A 821 -11.29 28.33 -4.44
N SER A 822 -10.04 28.27 -4.90
CA SER A 822 -9.57 27.23 -5.82
C SER A 822 -9.25 25.96 -5.03
N VAL A 823 -9.73 24.80 -5.48
CA VAL A 823 -9.59 23.48 -4.86
C VAL A 823 -9.03 22.51 -5.89
N THR A 824 -8.06 21.68 -5.52
CA THR A 824 -7.61 20.57 -6.35
C THR A 824 -8.44 19.35 -5.99
N ALA A 825 -9.07 18.70 -6.96
CA ALA A 825 -9.88 17.52 -6.68
C ALA A 825 -9.71 16.46 -7.77
N VAL A 826 -9.87 15.21 -7.36
CA VAL A 826 -9.94 14.05 -8.22
C VAL A 826 -11.39 13.87 -8.68
N GLY A 827 -11.62 13.70 -9.98
CA GLY A 827 -12.96 13.53 -10.53
C GLY A 827 -13.00 12.55 -11.71
N LYS A 828 -14.21 12.37 -12.27
CA LYS A 828 -14.53 11.42 -13.36
C LYS A 828 -14.36 9.94 -13.00
N PHE A 829 -14.72 9.57 -11.78
CA PHE A 829 -14.89 8.18 -11.40
C PHE A 829 -16.04 7.55 -12.20
N ASN A 830 -15.75 6.46 -12.91
CA ASN A 830 -16.74 5.54 -13.44
C ASN A 830 -16.94 4.38 -12.45
N GLN A 831 -17.99 3.60 -12.67
CA GLN A 831 -18.21 2.38 -11.92
C GLN A 831 -16.96 1.49 -11.95
N GLU A 832 -16.58 0.98 -10.78
CA GLU A 832 -15.39 0.16 -10.52
C GLU A 832 -14.04 0.87 -10.67
N ASP A 833 -14.03 2.18 -10.95
CA ASP A 833 -12.80 2.96 -10.82
C ASP A 833 -12.42 3.11 -9.34
N TYR A 834 -11.13 3.02 -9.05
CA TYR A 834 -10.59 3.22 -7.74
C TYR A 834 -9.31 4.03 -7.73
N ILE A 835 -9.06 4.68 -6.60
CA ILE A 835 -7.76 5.24 -6.21
C ILE A 835 -7.29 4.56 -4.93
N ARG A 836 -6.00 4.28 -4.83
CA ARG A 836 -5.37 3.55 -3.71
C ARG A 836 -4.35 4.44 -3.01
N TYR A 837 -4.34 4.39 -1.69
CA TYR A 837 -3.36 5.00 -0.80
C TYR A 837 -2.66 3.89 -0.03
N GLU A 838 -1.34 3.91 -0.02
CA GLU A 838 -0.54 2.89 0.64
C GLU A 838 0.22 3.48 1.81
N ASN A 839 0.54 2.63 2.78
CA ASN A 839 1.42 2.95 3.89
C ASN A 839 0.95 4.10 4.80
N VAL A 840 -0.36 4.20 5.06
CA VAL A 840 -0.90 5.24 5.94
C VAL A 840 -0.75 4.85 7.41
N TYR A 841 0.16 5.54 8.10
CA TYR A 841 0.37 5.35 9.54
C TYR A 841 -0.75 5.91 10.43
N VAL A 842 -1.14 5.10 11.42
CA VAL A 842 -2.15 5.31 12.45
C VAL A 842 -1.50 5.05 13.81
N PRO A 843 -1.38 6.03 14.70
CA PRO A 843 -0.52 5.90 15.89
C PRO A 843 -1.07 5.02 17.01
N TYR A 844 -2.39 4.76 17.06
CA TYR A 844 -3.01 3.98 18.13
C TYR A 844 -4.21 3.19 17.63
N THR A 845 -4.50 2.07 18.29
CA THR A 845 -5.71 1.29 18.04
C THR A 845 -6.91 2.09 18.57
N GLY A 846 -7.91 2.33 17.75
CA GLY A 846 -8.98 3.24 18.10
C GLY A 846 -10.04 3.41 17.02
N LEU A 847 -11.00 4.26 17.32
CA LEU A 847 -12.01 4.70 16.36
C LEU A 847 -11.53 5.99 15.70
N TYR A 848 -11.56 6.00 14.37
CA TYR A 848 -11.13 7.10 13.53
C TYR A 848 -12.29 7.55 12.66
N LEU A 849 -12.57 8.85 12.67
CA LEU A 849 -13.47 9.49 11.74
C LEU A 849 -12.70 9.68 10.43
N PHE A 850 -13.16 9.02 9.38
CA PHE A 850 -12.81 9.35 8.01
C PHE A 850 -13.76 10.43 7.55
N ASP A 851 -13.22 11.62 7.32
CA ASP A 851 -13.99 12.76 6.83
C ASP A 851 -13.58 13.07 5.39
N PHE A 852 -14.43 12.69 4.43
CA PHE A 852 -14.22 12.89 3.00
C PHE A 852 -14.80 14.22 2.55
N ARG A 853 -13.97 15.11 2.02
CA ARG A 853 -14.42 16.38 1.43
C ARG A 853 -14.74 16.15 -0.05
N VAL A 854 -16.03 16.23 -0.37
CA VAL A 854 -16.60 15.79 -1.66
C VAL A 854 -17.58 16.80 -2.23
N ALA A 855 -17.76 16.78 -3.56
CA ALA A 855 -18.83 17.48 -4.26
C ALA A 855 -19.51 16.52 -5.25
N SER A 856 -20.83 16.65 -5.41
CA SER A 856 -21.62 15.75 -6.25
C SER A 856 -22.92 16.42 -6.73
N ASP A 857 -23.36 16.08 -7.94
CA ASP A 857 -24.62 16.53 -8.54
C ASP A 857 -25.84 15.62 -8.26
N ALA A 858 -25.62 14.58 -7.45
CA ALA A 858 -26.64 13.59 -7.07
C ALA A 858 -26.24 12.92 -5.75
N VAL A 859 -27.20 12.27 -5.09
CA VAL A 859 -26.86 11.37 -3.97
C VAL A 859 -26.11 10.16 -4.52
N GLN A 860 -24.96 9.85 -3.92
CA GLN A 860 -24.11 8.74 -4.33
C GLN A 860 -23.70 7.89 -3.13
N MET A 861 -23.29 6.65 -3.40
CA MET A 861 -22.63 5.78 -2.44
C MET A 861 -21.21 5.53 -2.92
N PHE A 862 -20.26 5.70 -2.01
CA PHE A 862 -18.86 5.42 -2.24
C PHE A 862 -18.44 4.26 -1.33
N ARG A 863 -17.71 3.29 -1.89
CA ARG A 863 -17.02 2.25 -1.12
C ARG A 863 -15.59 2.70 -0.87
N PHE A 864 -15.10 2.54 0.33
CA PHE A 864 -13.67 2.49 0.60
C PHE A 864 -13.32 1.25 1.36
N GLU A 865 -12.10 0.81 1.18
CA GLU A 865 -11.54 -0.31 1.89
C GLU A 865 -10.41 0.13 2.79
N VAL A 866 -10.32 -0.53 3.92
CA VAL A 866 -9.19 -0.45 4.84
C VAL A 866 -8.59 -1.83 4.93
N ASP A 867 -7.35 -1.99 4.46
CA ASP A 867 -6.65 -3.28 4.40
C ASP A 867 -7.44 -4.39 3.68
N GLY A 868 -8.29 -4.00 2.73
CA GLY A 868 -9.14 -4.90 1.95
C GLY A 868 -10.55 -5.07 2.54
N GLU A 869 -10.80 -4.60 3.75
CA GLU A 869 -12.13 -4.65 4.36
C GLU A 869 -13.02 -3.51 3.84
N PRO A 870 -14.13 -3.82 3.15
CA PRO A 870 -14.97 -2.82 2.52
C PRO A 870 -15.84 -2.07 3.54
N ASN A 871 -16.00 -0.78 3.27
CA ASN A 871 -16.80 0.19 4.02
C ASN A 871 -17.49 1.12 3.03
N SER A 872 -18.66 1.67 3.37
CA SER A 872 -19.35 2.64 2.51
C SER A 872 -19.67 3.95 3.23
N VAL A 873 -19.62 5.08 2.53
CA VAL A 873 -20.26 6.35 2.98
C VAL A 873 -21.20 6.89 1.91
N THR A 874 -22.32 7.46 2.35
CA THR A 874 -23.25 8.18 1.48
C THR A 874 -22.74 9.60 1.26
N VAL A 875 -22.65 10.00 -0.01
CA VAL A 875 -22.35 11.37 -0.43
C VAL A 875 -23.65 12.05 -0.84
N PRO A 876 -24.03 13.19 -0.23
CA PRO A 876 -25.24 13.90 -0.59
C PRO A 876 -25.11 14.59 -1.96
N ASP A 877 -26.25 14.94 -2.56
CA ASP A 877 -26.29 15.92 -3.65
C ASP A 877 -25.89 17.29 -3.09
N THR A 878 -24.72 17.79 -3.51
CA THR A 878 -24.19 19.10 -3.09
C THR A 878 -24.61 20.22 -4.03
N GLY A 879 -25.32 19.90 -5.12
CA GLY A 879 -25.81 20.86 -6.11
C GLY A 879 -24.75 21.35 -7.09
N GLY A 880 -23.64 20.65 -7.28
CA GLY A 880 -22.59 21.06 -8.21
C GLY A 880 -21.16 20.71 -7.81
N ASP A 881 -20.29 20.60 -8.82
CA ASP A 881 -18.82 20.70 -8.73
C ASP A 881 -18.29 21.95 -7.98
N GLY A 882 -19.18 22.89 -7.65
CA GLY A 882 -18.88 24.17 -7.00
C GLY A 882 -19.09 24.23 -5.48
N ASN A 883 -19.60 23.15 -4.88
CA ASN A 883 -20.05 23.12 -3.49
C ASN A 883 -19.49 21.86 -2.79
N PHE A 884 -18.38 22.01 -2.09
CA PHE A 884 -17.78 20.88 -1.35
C PHE A 884 -18.37 20.76 0.06
N VAL A 885 -18.69 19.54 0.47
CA VAL A 885 -19.15 19.21 1.82
C VAL A 885 -18.40 18.01 2.38
N ASN A 886 -18.51 17.81 3.68
CA ASN A 886 -17.89 16.70 4.38
C ASN A 886 -18.88 15.53 4.50
N SER A 887 -18.48 14.36 4.03
CA SER A 887 -19.18 13.09 4.24
C SER A 887 -18.30 12.20 5.10
N SER A 888 -18.81 11.78 6.27
CA SER A 888 -17.99 11.23 7.33
C SER A 888 -18.42 9.82 7.73
N LYS A 889 -17.45 8.96 8.07
CA LYS A 889 -17.70 7.63 8.65
C LYS A 889 -16.68 7.27 9.73
N TRP A 890 -17.14 6.71 10.84
CA TRP A 890 -16.28 6.13 11.86
C TRP A 890 -15.83 4.72 11.49
N ILE A 891 -14.54 4.46 11.58
CA ILE A 891 -13.91 3.17 11.31
C ILE A 891 -12.97 2.82 12.46
N LYS A 892 -12.95 1.55 12.84
CA LYS A 892 -12.00 1.03 13.82
C LYS A 892 -10.70 0.67 13.11
N LEU A 893 -9.60 1.27 13.56
CA LEU A 893 -8.25 0.99 13.06
C LEU A 893 -7.40 0.42 14.18
N THR A 894 -6.45 -0.42 13.83
CA THR A 894 -5.35 -0.82 14.72
C THR A 894 -4.27 0.25 14.69
N ALA A 895 -3.41 0.29 15.71
CA ALA A 895 -2.16 1.05 15.60
C ALA A 895 -1.30 0.43 14.50
N GLY A 896 -0.69 1.27 13.66
CA GLY A 896 0.29 0.89 12.65
C GLY A 896 -0.05 1.40 11.26
N ILE A 897 0.46 0.72 10.23
CA ILE A 897 0.37 1.06 8.82
C ILE A 897 -0.86 0.39 8.19
N HIS A 898 -1.64 1.18 7.47
CA HIS A 898 -2.86 0.75 6.78
C HIS A 898 -2.83 1.14 5.30
N ASN A 899 -3.43 0.30 4.46
CA ASN A 899 -3.70 0.61 3.05
C ASN A 899 -5.17 0.99 2.89
N PHE A 900 -5.43 2.04 2.12
CA PHE A 900 -6.79 2.48 1.81
C PHE A 900 -7.05 2.40 0.32
N ARG A 901 -8.26 2.00 -0.06
CA ARG A 901 -8.73 2.06 -1.44
C ARG A 901 -10.07 2.75 -1.47
N ILE A 902 -10.28 3.67 -2.41
CA ILE A 902 -11.55 4.37 -2.62
C ILE A 902 -12.09 3.87 -3.95
N VAL A 903 -13.20 3.14 -3.92
CA VAL A 903 -13.85 2.50 -5.06
C VAL A 903 -15.21 3.14 -5.33
N TYR A 904 -15.49 3.40 -6.60
CA TYR A 904 -16.74 4.01 -7.03
C TYR A 904 -17.76 2.96 -7.50
N GLU A 905 -18.89 2.82 -6.79
CA GLU A 905 -19.86 1.76 -7.05
C GLU A 905 -21.09 2.19 -7.89
N SER A 906 -21.36 3.49 -8.02
CA SER A 906 -22.59 3.94 -8.66
C SER A 906 -22.55 3.86 -10.19
N GLN A 907 -23.67 3.44 -10.80
CA GLN A 907 -23.87 3.48 -12.26
C GLN A 907 -23.67 4.91 -12.76
N PRO A 908 -22.99 5.13 -13.91
CA PRO A 908 -22.72 6.48 -14.41
C PRO A 908 -24.03 7.23 -14.66
N THR A 909 -24.38 8.17 -13.79
CA THR A 909 -25.54 9.05 -13.95
C THR A 909 -25.29 10.16 -15.00
N GLY A 910 -24.12 10.14 -15.64
CA GLY A 910 -23.64 11.20 -16.53
C GLY A 910 -23.14 12.45 -15.78
N LYS A 911 -23.18 12.44 -14.44
CA LYS A 911 -22.69 13.52 -13.57
C LYS A 911 -21.72 12.95 -12.54
N GLY A 912 -20.52 13.53 -12.47
CA GLY A 912 -19.41 12.99 -11.68
C GLY A 912 -19.43 13.39 -10.21
N MET A 913 -18.63 12.71 -9.40
CA MET A 913 -18.26 13.14 -8.06
C MET A 913 -16.83 13.73 -8.11
N LEU A 914 -16.57 14.73 -7.26
CA LEU A 914 -15.25 15.25 -6.98
C LEU A 914 -14.85 14.89 -5.54
N LEU A 915 -13.61 14.44 -5.37
CA LEU A 915 -12.98 14.20 -4.06
C LEU A 915 -11.76 15.13 -3.95
N ASP A 916 -11.78 16.04 -2.98
CA ASP A 916 -10.67 16.95 -2.68
C ASP A 916 -9.65 16.28 -1.77
N LYS A 917 -10.10 15.78 -0.62
CA LYS A 917 -9.25 15.14 0.38
C LYS A 917 -10.05 14.31 1.35
N PHE A 918 -9.35 13.55 2.18
CA PHE A 918 -9.93 12.94 3.36
C PHE A 918 -9.07 13.14 4.59
N THR A 919 -9.71 13.28 5.75
CA THR A 919 -9.03 13.46 7.03
C THR A 919 -9.36 12.32 7.95
N LEU A 920 -8.32 11.65 8.48
CA LEU A 920 -8.44 10.68 9.55
C LEU A 920 -8.29 11.42 10.87
N THR A 921 -9.36 11.51 11.65
CA THR A 921 -9.32 12.10 12.99
C THR A 921 -9.68 11.05 14.02
N ALA A 922 -8.79 10.74 14.95
CA ALA A 922 -9.20 10.00 16.11
C ALA A 922 -9.78 10.98 17.13
N GLY A 923 -11.00 10.69 17.59
CA GLY A 923 -11.74 11.57 18.47
C GLY A 923 -12.66 10.79 19.39
N THR A 924 -12.83 11.30 20.60
CA THR A 924 -13.73 10.74 21.61
C THR A 924 -15.08 11.47 21.65
N THR A 925 -15.29 12.49 20.83
CA THR A 925 -16.44 13.40 20.93
C THR A 925 -17.44 13.30 19.78
N GLY A 926 -17.25 12.39 18.83
CA GLY A 926 -18.18 12.23 17.70
C GLY A 926 -19.52 11.62 18.11
N LEU A 927 -20.57 11.90 17.33
CA LEU A 927 -21.85 11.20 17.43
C LEU A 927 -21.68 9.74 16.98
N LYS A 928 -22.01 8.80 17.86
CA LYS A 928 -21.95 7.34 17.64
C LYS A 928 -23.26 6.82 17.05
N ALA A 929 -24.39 7.19 17.64
CA ALA A 929 -25.71 6.69 17.26
C ALA A 929 -26.82 7.65 17.70
N ILE A 930 -28.03 7.43 17.18
CA ILE A 930 -29.26 8.04 17.68
C ILE A 930 -30.17 6.92 18.16
N GLU A 931 -30.48 6.92 19.44
CA GLU A 931 -31.42 5.96 20.02
C GLU A 931 -32.79 6.62 20.19
N LEU A 932 -33.84 5.87 19.87
CA LEU A 932 -35.22 6.34 19.89
C LEU A 932 -36.02 5.59 20.95
N GLN A 933 -36.80 6.35 21.73
CA GLN A 933 -37.68 5.80 22.75
C GLN A 933 -39.08 6.39 22.61
N GLY A 934 -40.06 5.50 22.70
CA GLY A 934 -41.46 5.85 22.52
C GLY A 934 -42.40 4.66 22.71
N ALA A 935 -43.70 4.91 22.70
CA ALA A 935 -44.69 3.83 22.68
C ALA A 935 -44.66 3.14 21.32
N SER A 936 -44.51 1.81 21.30
CA SER A 936 -44.48 1.02 20.06
C SER A 936 -45.88 0.83 19.44
N GLU A 937 -46.94 1.17 20.17
CA GLU A 937 -48.33 1.12 19.72
C GLU A 937 -49.07 2.41 20.10
N LEU A 938 -49.90 2.93 19.19
CA LEU A 938 -50.84 4.03 19.43
C LEU A 938 -52.19 3.75 18.81
N LYS A 939 -53.26 4.33 19.38
CA LYS A 939 -54.57 4.32 18.73
C LYS A 939 -54.75 5.52 17.79
N VAL A 940 -55.55 5.36 16.74
CA VAL A 940 -55.93 6.48 15.86
C VAL A 940 -56.44 7.67 16.67
N GLY A 941 -55.85 8.84 16.43
CA GLY A 941 -56.12 10.08 17.15
C GLY A 941 -55.26 10.33 18.40
N GLU A 942 -54.49 9.34 18.86
CA GLU A 942 -53.51 9.51 19.93
C GLU A 942 -52.23 10.20 19.45
N THR A 943 -51.52 10.79 20.39
CA THR A 943 -50.22 11.42 20.15
C THR A 943 -49.19 10.91 21.14
N MET A 944 -47.94 10.81 20.71
CA MET A 944 -46.80 10.57 21.58
C MET A 944 -45.67 11.56 21.31
N GLN A 945 -44.76 11.67 22.26
CA GLN A 945 -43.44 12.27 22.03
C GLN A 945 -42.46 11.13 21.73
N LEU A 946 -41.86 11.15 20.55
CA LEU A 946 -40.71 10.30 20.25
C LEU A 946 -39.46 11.00 20.80
N ASN A 947 -38.82 10.39 21.79
CA ASN A 947 -37.61 10.93 22.39
C ASN A 947 -36.42 10.37 21.63
N ALA A 948 -35.56 11.27 21.14
CA ALA A 948 -34.30 10.92 20.50
C ALA A 948 -33.13 11.31 21.42
N GLU A 949 -32.21 10.38 21.65
CA GLU A 949 -30.95 10.63 22.35
C GLU A 949 -29.76 10.44 21.41
N ALA A 950 -28.93 11.47 21.33
CA ALA A 950 -27.63 11.41 20.69
C ALA A 950 -26.66 10.69 21.62
N VAL A 951 -26.19 9.52 21.18
CA VAL A 951 -25.16 8.75 21.87
C VAL A 951 -23.82 9.15 21.28
N TYR A 952 -22.93 9.71 22.10
CA TYR A 952 -21.59 10.11 21.67
C TYR A 952 -20.57 9.02 21.96
N MET A 953 -19.42 9.09 21.28
CA MET A 953 -18.35 8.11 21.42
C MET A 953 -17.82 8.03 22.85
N ASN A 954 -17.74 9.15 23.59
CA ASN A 954 -17.39 9.18 25.02
C ASN A 954 -18.46 8.55 25.95
N GLY A 955 -19.50 7.94 25.40
CA GLY A 955 -20.61 7.34 26.16
C GLY A 955 -21.63 8.35 26.67
N SER A 956 -21.38 9.66 26.52
CA SER A 956 -22.38 10.66 26.91
C SER A 956 -23.61 10.56 26.03
N ARG A 957 -24.78 10.71 26.65
CA ARG A 957 -26.08 10.69 26.00
C ARG A 957 -26.70 12.05 26.20
N ASN A 958 -27.03 12.73 25.11
CA ASN A 958 -27.67 14.03 25.16
C ASN A 958 -29.01 13.96 24.42
N PRO A 959 -30.09 14.49 25.00
CA PRO A 959 -31.34 14.64 24.28
C PRO A 959 -31.14 15.45 22.99
N VAL A 960 -31.72 14.98 21.90
CA VAL A 960 -31.68 15.68 20.61
C VAL A 960 -32.70 16.81 20.63
N THR A 961 -32.25 18.04 20.92
CA THR A 961 -33.15 19.19 21.04
C THR A 961 -33.24 20.06 19.79
N THR A 962 -32.24 20.00 18.90
CA THR A 962 -32.15 20.84 17.69
C THR A 962 -31.29 20.16 16.62
N GLY A 963 -31.55 20.44 15.34
CA GLY A 963 -30.68 20.04 14.23
C GLY A 963 -30.96 18.66 13.63
N ALA A 964 -31.86 17.88 14.23
CA ALA A 964 -32.29 16.60 13.69
C ALA A 964 -33.41 16.74 12.67
N VAL A 965 -33.43 15.83 11.70
CA VAL A 965 -34.49 15.67 10.70
C VAL A 965 -35.34 14.47 11.09
N TYR A 966 -36.65 14.68 11.23
CA TYR A 966 -37.62 13.65 11.55
C TYR A 966 -38.43 13.29 10.30
N SER A 967 -38.68 12.01 10.07
CA SER A 967 -39.51 11.53 8.97
C SER A 967 -40.32 10.29 9.35
N SER A 968 -41.38 10.03 8.59
CA SER A 968 -42.21 8.83 8.67
C SER A 968 -42.24 8.17 7.29
N SER A 969 -42.06 6.86 7.22
CA SER A 969 -42.12 6.11 5.96
C SER A 969 -43.52 6.18 5.33
N ASP A 970 -44.56 6.25 6.16
CA ASP A 970 -45.94 6.55 5.75
C ASP A 970 -46.55 7.63 6.66
N PRO A 971 -46.47 8.92 6.25
CA PRO A 971 -47.06 10.04 6.98
C PRO A 971 -48.59 9.99 7.08
N THR A 972 -49.26 9.13 6.32
CA THR A 972 -50.72 8.96 6.38
C THR A 972 -51.15 7.99 7.49
N VAL A 973 -50.27 7.09 7.92
CA VAL A 973 -50.45 6.20 9.09
C VAL A 973 -50.10 6.95 10.38
N ALA A 974 -48.91 7.54 10.44
CA ALA A 974 -48.56 8.47 11.52
C ALA A 974 -47.66 9.59 11.00
N SER A 975 -47.98 10.83 11.36
CA SER A 975 -47.13 11.99 11.06
C SER A 975 -46.23 12.30 12.25
N ILE A 976 -45.03 12.80 11.98
CA ILE A 976 -44.06 13.26 12.98
C ILE A 976 -43.60 14.68 12.62
N ASP A 977 -43.61 15.59 13.59
CA ASP A 977 -43.15 16.96 13.39
C ASP A 977 -41.65 17.14 13.69
N ALA A 978 -41.13 18.34 13.40
CA ALA A 978 -39.72 18.67 13.62
C ALA A 978 -39.27 18.65 15.10
N ASN A 979 -40.21 18.54 16.05
CA ASN A 979 -39.92 18.40 17.48
C ASN A 979 -40.12 16.96 17.95
N GLY A 980 -40.29 15.99 17.06
CA GLY A 980 -40.50 14.58 17.40
C GLY A 980 -41.91 14.27 17.93
N ARG A 981 -42.89 15.17 17.77
CA ARG A 981 -44.27 14.88 18.17
C ARG A 981 -44.94 14.04 17.09
N VAL A 982 -45.41 12.87 17.48
CA VAL A 982 -46.07 11.91 16.59
C VAL A 982 -47.58 11.97 16.78
N MET A 983 -48.33 11.91 15.68
CA MET A 983 -49.78 11.81 15.65
C MET A 983 -50.17 10.55 14.88
N ALA A 984 -50.89 9.63 15.53
CA ALA A 984 -51.47 8.45 14.90
C ALA A 984 -52.72 8.85 14.10
N LEU A 985 -52.72 8.61 12.80
CA LEU A 985 -53.72 9.11 11.86
C LEU A 985 -54.60 8.01 11.27
N LYS A 986 -54.01 6.85 10.97
CA LYS A 986 -54.71 5.74 10.31
C LYS A 986 -54.13 4.42 10.79
N TRP A 987 -54.99 3.41 10.89
CA TRP A 987 -54.58 2.03 11.15
C TRP A 987 -53.50 1.56 10.18
N GLY A 988 -52.44 0.95 10.71
CA GLY A 988 -51.30 0.44 9.96
C GLY A 988 -49.97 0.61 10.70
N MET A 989 -48.89 0.10 10.10
CA MET A 989 -47.52 0.27 10.63
C MET A 989 -46.76 1.32 9.83
N THR A 990 -45.92 2.11 10.51
CA THR A 990 -44.97 3.03 9.87
C THR A 990 -43.63 3.06 10.61
N VAL A 991 -42.55 3.35 9.90
CA VAL A 991 -41.21 3.52 10.48
C VAL A 991 -40.91 5.02 10.61
N LEU A 992 -40.66 5.47 11.83
CA LEU A 992 -40.22 6.81 12.14
C LEU A 992 -38.69 6.84 12.13
N THR A 993 -38.09 7.81 11.43
CA THR A 993 -36.63 7.96 11.35
C THR A 993 -36.23 9.33 11.89
N VAL A 994 -35.14 9.36 12.66
CA VAL A 994 -34.52 10.60 13.14
C VAL A 994 -33.07 10.61 12.70
N SER A 995 -32.64 11.68 12.02
CA SER A 995 -31.26 11.81 11.53
C SER A 995 -30.58 13.07 12.07
N LEU A 996 -29.33 12.95 12.55
CA LEU A 996 -28.50 14.02 13.10
C LEU A 996 -27.05 13.75 12.72
N GLU A 997 -26.33 14.75 12.21
CA GLU A 997 -24.88 14.67 11.89
C GLU A 997 -24.48 13.42 11.07
N GLY A 998 -25.34 13.00 10.14
CA GLY A 998 -25.11 11.84 9.28
C GLY A 998 -25.44 10.47 9.91
N GLN A 999 -25.83 10.43 11.19
CA GLN A 999 -26.35 9.23 11.86
C GLN A 999 -27.87 9.22 11.84
N SER A 1000 -28.46 8.03 11.86
CA SER A 1000 -29.91 7.82 11.87
C SER A 1000 -30.32 6.79 12.92
N GLY A 1001 -31.45 7.03 13.58
CA GLY A 1001 -32.18 6.04 14.38
C GLY A 1001 -33.54 5.78 13.76
N SER A 1002 -34.03 4.53 13.87
CA SER A 1002 -35.34 4.12 13.35
C SER A 1002 -36.21 3.54 14.46
N PHE A 1003 -37.51 3.80 14.41
CA PHE A 1003 -38.50 3.35 15.39
C PHE A 1003 -39.78 2.92 14.67
N THR A 1004 -40.15 1.64 14.76
CA THR A 1004 -41.40 1.14 14.18
C THR A 1004 -42.57 1.43 15.11
N LEU A 1005 -43.62 2.05 14.56
CA LEU A 1005 -44.87 2.35 15.26
C LEU A 1005 -46.02 1.57 14.63
N ASP A 1006 -46.75 0.83 15.46
CA ASP A 1006 -48.03 0.23 15.11
C ASP A 1006 -49.19 1.16 15.51
N VAL A 1007 -50.07 1.46 14.57
CA VAL A 1007 -51.27 2.26 14.81
C VAL A 1007 -52.50 1.35 14.77
N THR A 1008 -53.15 1.18 15.91
CA THR A 1008 -54.40 0.43 16.02
C THR A 1008 -55.62 1.35 15.92
N ASP A 1009 -56.73 0.85 15.39
CA ASP A 1009 -58.00 1.59 15.39
C ASP A 1009 -59.07 0.74 16.07
N PRO A 1010 -59.51 1.08 17.30
CA PRO A 1010 -60.52 0.31 18.01
C PRO A 1010 -61.90 0.35 17.35
N SER A 1011 -62.12 1.19 16.34
CA SER A 1011 -63.34 1.21 15.52
C SER A 1011 -63.29 0.28 14.32
N VAL A 1012 -62.12 -0.33 14.04
CA VAL A 1012 -61.95 -1.34 13.00
C VAL A 1012 -62.16 -2.72 13.60
N GLU A 1013 -63.22 -3.42 13.17
CA GLU A 1013 -63.38 -4.85 13.44
C GLU A 1013 -62.56 -5.63 12.41
N LEU A 1014 -61.56 -6.39 12.88
CA LEU A 1014 -60.78 -7.29 12.02
C LEU A 1014 -61.47 -8.65 11.94
N MET A 1015 -61.74 -9.09 10.71
CA MET A 1015 -62.13 -10.46 10.43
C MET A 1015 -60.89 -11.22 9.94
N THR A 1016 -60.35 -12.11 10.78
CA THR A 1016 -59.24 -12.96 10.39
C THR A 1016 -59.75 -14.16 9.60
N ILE A 1017 -59.20 -14.34 8.40
CA ILE A 1017 -59.53 -15.42 7.47
C ILE A 1017 -58.27 -16.26 7.30
N ASN A 1018 -58.40 -17.60 7.37
CA ASN A 1018 -57.26 -18.46 7.10
C ASN A 1018 -56.99 -18.51 5.60
N ASP A 1019 -55.75 -18.70 5.20
CA ASP A 1019 -55.36 -18.80 3.79
C ASP A 1019 -55.95 -20.05 3.09
N THR A 1020 -56.42 -21.03 3.87
CA THR A 1020 -57.23 -22.19 3.43
C THR A 1020 -58.71 -21.88 3.16
N ASP A 1021 -59.16 -20.63 3.37
CA ASP A 1021 -60.57 -20.29 3.16
C ASP A 1021 -60.98 -20.54 1.70
N SER A 1022 -62.13 -21.19 1.52
CA SER A 1022 -62.60 -21.63 0.20
C SER A 1022 -62.94 -20.47 -0.74
N ASP A 1023 -63.13 -19.26 -0.21
CA ASP A 1023 -63.40 -18.06 -0.99
C ASP A 1023 -62.10 -17.39 -1.52
N ILE A 1024 -60.92 -17.90 -1.15
CA ILE A 1024 -59.62 -17.48 -1.71
C ILE A 1024 -59.33 -18.28 -2.98
N ILE A 1025 -58.99 -17.56 -4.06
CA ILE A 1025 -58.66 -18.14 -5.36
C ILE A 1025 -57.18 -17.95 -5.62
N TYR A 1026 -56.43 -19.04 -5.64
CA TYR A 1026 -55.00 -19.04 -6.01
C TYR A 1026 -54.83 -19.26 -7.52
N VAL A 1027 -53.99 -18.44 -8.15
CA VAL A 1027 -53.69 -18.46 -9.58
C VAL A 1027 -52.17 -18.50 -9.79
N GLY A 1028 -51.70 -19.55 -10.47
CA GLY A 1028 -50.26 -19.80 -10.67
C GLY A 1028 -49.82 -21.15 -10.11
N ASP A 1029 -48.52 -21.29 -9.85
CA ASP A 1029 -47.93 -22.45 -9.17
C ASP A 1029 -47.77 -22.16 -7.68
N TYR A 1030 -48.61 -22.79 -6.87
CA TYR A 1030 -48.64 -22.61 -5.42
C TYR A 1030 -48.54 -23.95 -4.68
N GLY A 1031 -47.86 -23.92 -3.55
CA GLY A 1031 -47.73 -25.04 -2.61
C GLY A 1031 -48.43 -24.76 -1.30
N THR A 1032 -48.65 -25.81 -0.50
CA THR A 1032 -49.18 -25.71 0.86
C THR A 1032 -48.30 -26.50 1.82
N ASP A 1033 -48.19 -26.00 3.05
CA ASP A 1033 -47.53 -26.71 4.15
C ASP A 1033 -48.38 -26.59 5.42
N SER A 1034 -48.40 -27.64 6.25
CA SER A 1034 -49.24 -27.72 7.45
C SER A 1034 -48.50 -28.40 8.60
N ARG A 1035 -48.89 -28.08 9.84
CA ARG A 1035 -48.26 -28.57 11.09
C ARG A 1035 -46.82 -28.10 11.27
N ARG A 1036 -46.55 -26.83 10.94
CA ARG A 1036 -45.19 -26.27 10.94
C ARG A 1036 -44.68 -26.00 12.35
N GLY A 1037 -45.58 -25.71 13.30
CA GLY A 1037 -45.23 -25.40 14.69
C GLY A 1037 -44.55 -24.05 14.87
N LEU A 1038 -44.70 -23.14 13.90
CA LEU A 1038 -44.02 -21.83 13.87
C LEU A 1038 -44.92 -20.66 14.30
N GLY A 1039 -46.17 -20.95 14.68
CA GLY A 1039 -47.13 -19.94 15.16
C GLY A 1039 -48.00 -19.34 14.06
N ASP A 1040 -48.02 -19.93 12.87
CA ASP A 1040 -48.88 -19.53 11.76
C ASP A 1040 -50.37 -19.66 12.15
N TYR A 1041 -51.22 -18.79 11.58
CA TYR A 1041 -52.66 -18.86 11.83
C TYR A 1041 -53.22 -20.13 11.17
N GLY A 1042 -53.79 -21.05 11.96
CA GLY A 1042 -54.18 -22.37 11.45
C GLY A 1042 -53.07 -23.42 11.46
N ASP A 1043 -51.83 -23.02 11.79
CA ASP A 1043 -50.61 -23.84 11.72
C ASP A 1043 -50.33 -24.38 10.30
N ASP A 1044 -50.72 -23.60 9.28
CA ASP A 1044 -50.52 -23.86 7.86
C ASP A 1044 -50.17 -22.59 7.06
N ILE A 1045 -49.64 -22.78 5.84
CA ILE A 1045 -49.34 -21.72 4.87
C ILE A 1045 -49.61 -22.17 3.42
N HIS A 1046 -49.90 -21.21 2.56
CA HIS A 1046 -49.83 -21.26 1.11
C HIS A 1046 -48.69 -20.35 0.62
N TYR A 1047 -47.91 -20.82 -0.35
CA TYR A 1047 -46.77 -20.07 -0.88
C TYR A 1047 -46.66 -20.19 -2.40
N PHE A 1048 -46.05 -19.20 -3.03
CA PHE A 1048 -45.73 -19.18 -4.46
C PHE A 1048 -44.22 -19.31 -4.68
N VAL A 1049 -43.82 -19.88 -5.82
CA VAL A 1049 -42.40 -20.03 -6.19
C VAL A 1049 -42.05 -19.16 -7.41
N ALA A 1050 -43.02 -18.87 -8.28
CA ALA A 1050 -42.81 -18.10 -9.50
C ALA A 1050 -43.28 -16.64 -9.37
N GLN A 1051 -42.53 -15.73 -9.98
CA GLN A 1051 -42.90 -14.32 -10.05
C GLN A 1051 -44.17 -14.13 -10.89
N GLY A 1052 -45.14 -13.41 -10.34
CA GLY A 1052 -46.40 -13.06 -11.01
C GLY A 1052 -47.57 -13.99 -10.66
N ASP A 1053 -47.34 -15.04 -9.89
CA ASP A 1053 -48.41 -15.84 -9.27
C ASP A 1053 -49.05 -15.04 -8.12
N TYR A 1054 -50.35 -15.26 -7.88
CA TYR A 1054 -51.12 -14.44 -6.95
C TYR A 1054 -52.32 -15.19 -6.37
N PHE A 1055 -52.89 -14.67 -5.27
CA PHE A 1055 -54.21 -15.06 -4.80
C PHE A 1055 -55.17 -13.86 -4.85
N GLU A 1056 -56.44 -14.15 -5.07
CA GLU A 1056 -57.53 -13.18 -5.05
C GLU A 1056 -58.51 -13.55 -3.95
N TYR A 1057 -58.99 -12.54 -3.23
CA TYR A 1057 -60.03 -12.68 -2.22
C TYR A 1057 -61.02 -11.51 -2.34
N THR A 1058 -62.31 -11.84 -2.38
CA THR A 1058 -63.38 -10.83 -2.38
C THR A 1058 -63.86 -10.61 -0.96
N PHE A 1059 -63.85 -9.36 -0.50
CA PHE A 1059 -64.26 -9.01 0.86
C PHE A 1059 -65.21 -7.81 0.86
N GLU A 1060 -66.04 -7.71 1.90
CA GLU A 1060 -66.78 -6.48 2.22
C GLU A 1060 -66.06 -5.77 3.38
N GLY A 1061 -65.48 -4.60 3.11
CA GLY A 1061 -64.72 -3.87 4.11
C GLY A 1061 -64.07 -2.61 3.56
N THR A 1062 -63.28 -1.94 4.39
CA THR A 1062 -62.54 -0.72 4.04
C THR A 1062 -61.05 -0.95 3.78
N GLY A 1063 -60.56 -2.18 3.98
CA GLY A 1063 -59.18 -2.58 3.72
C GLY A 1063 -58.90 -4.04 4.07
N ILE A 1064 -57.69 -4.49 3.78
CA ILE A 1064 -57.16 -5.81 4.10
C ILE A 1064 -55.77 -5.67 4.75
N ALA A 1065 -55.43 -6.57 5.66
CA ALA A 1065 -54.06 -6.88 6.02
C ALA A 1065 -53.75 -8.31 5.61
N VAL A 1066 -52.58 -8.49 4.99
CA VAL A 1066 -52.02 -9.81 4.70
C VAL A 1066 -50.93 -10.06 5.72
N VAL A 1067 -51.08 -11.12 6.51
CA VAL A 1067 -50.05 -11.59 7.44
C VAL A 1067 -49.35 -12.75 6.78
N THR A 1068 -48.03 -12.68 6.67
CA THR A 1068 -47.19 -13.73 6.09
C THR A 1068 -45.88 -13.80 6.88
N GLU A 1069 -45.15 -14.91 6.75
CA GLU A 1069 -43.87 -15.08 7.40
C GLU A 1069 -42.81 -14.12 6.83
N LYS A 1070 -41.85 -13.74 7.66
CA LYS A 1070 -40.65 -13.02 7.20
C LYS A 1070 -39.47 -13.98 7.16
N PHE A 1071 -38.88 -14.17 6.00
CA PHE A 1071 -37.71 -15.02 5.83
C PHE A 1071 -36.77 -14.49 4.74
N THR A 1072 -35.56 -15.02 4.64
CA THR A 1072 -34.52 -14.50 3.73
C THR A 1072 -34.80 -14.78 2.26
N ASP A 1073 -35.66 -15.76 1.95
CA ASP A 1073 -36.03 -16.19 0.61
C ASP A 1073 -37.40 -15.66 0.14
N MET A 1074 -38.02 -14.76 0.92
CA MET A 1074 -39.31 -14.15 0.59
C MET A 1074 -39.20 -13.09 -0.52
N GLY A 1075 -40.33 -12.76 -1.15
CA GLY A 1075 -40.40 -11.81 -2.27
C GLY A 1075 -41.00 -10.43 -1.92
N ILE A 1076 -41.18 -9.63 -2.97
CA ILE A 1076 -42.04 -8.44 -2.94
C ILE A 1076 -43.47 -8.89 -3.26
N ILE A 1077 -44.44 -8.44 -2.45
CA ILE A 1077 -45.87 -8.70 -2.62
C ILE A 1077 -46.54 -7.41 -3.08
N ASP A 1078 -47.16 -7.45 -4.26
CA ASP A 1078 -48.00 -6.38 -4.77
C ASP A 1078 -49.45 -6.62 -4.35
N VAL A 1079 -50.10 -5.63 -3.74
CA VAL A 1079 -51.50 -5.70 -3.32
C VAL A 1079 -52.35 -4.85 -4.25
N TYR A 1080 -53.28 -5.50 -4.95
CA TYR A 1080 -54.25 -4.85 -5.82
C TYR A 1080 -55.64 -4.88 -5.18
N ILE A 1081 -56.38 -3.77 -5.29
CA ILE A 1081 -57.83 -3.72 -4.98
C ILE A 1081 -58.53 -3.26 -6.25
N ASP A 1082 -59.52 -4.04 -6.70
CA ASP A 1082 -60.28 -3.81 -7.93
C ASP A 1082 -59.40 -3.56 -9.17
N GLY A 1083 -58.29 -4.30 -9.27
CA GLY A 1083 -57.32 -4.21 -10.36
C GLY A 1083 -56.40 -2.99 -10.31
N MET A 1084 -56.48 -2.15 -9.27
CA MET A 1084 -55.56 -1.03 -9.05
C MET A 1084 -54.55 -1.36 -7.97
N LEU A 1085 -53.26 -1.16 -8.27
CA LEU A 1085 -52.16 -1.34 -7.30
C LEU A 1085 -52.34 -0.37 -6.13
N GLN A 1086 -52.43 -0.92 -4.92
CA GLN A 1086 -52.59 -0.15 -3.69
C GLN A 1086 -51.29 -0.07 -2.90
N SER A 1087 -50.49 -1.15 -2.86
CA SER A 1087 -49.25 -1.20 -2.09
C SER A 1087 -48.29 -2.23 -2.69
N GLN A 1088 -46.99 -2.02 -2.45
CA GLN A 1088 -45.94 -3.02 -2.61
C GLN A 1088 -45.26 -3.19 -1.27
N SER A 1089 -45.18 -4.41 -0.76
CA SER A 1089 -44.56 -4.72 0.53
C SER A 1089 -43.52 -5.82 0.39
N THR A 1090 -42.53 -5.86 1.26
CA THR A 1090 -41.53 -6.94 1.28
C THR A 1090 -41.64 -7.77 2.55
N ALA A 1091 -41.58 -9.08 2.38
CA ALA A 1091 -41.49 -10.03 3.48
C ALA A 1091 -40.04 -10.50 3.72
N ILE A 1092 -39.04 -9.88 3.07
CA ILE A 1092 -37.62 -10.23 3.26
C ILE A 1092 -37.17 -9.83 4.66
N HIS A 1093 -36.68 -10.81 5.43
CA HIS A 1093 -35.95 -10.53 6.67
C HIS A 1093 -34.49 -10.21 6.35
N ARG A 1094 -34.08 -8.95 6.56
CA ARG A 1094 -32.66 -8.57 6.56
C ARG A 1094 -32.16 -8.67 7.99
N SER A 1095 -31.20 -9.55 8.24
CA SER A 1095 -30.45 -9.52 9.50
C SER A 1095 -29.51 -8.32 9.43
N ASP A 1096 -29.94 -7.21 10.04
CA ASP A 1096 -29.10 -6.02 10.23
C ASP A 1096 -28.11 -6.23 11.39
#